data_AF-A0A1X7H690-F1
#
_entry.id   AF-A0A1X7H690-F1
#
_cell.length_a   1.000
_cell.length_b   1.000
_cell.length_c   1.000
_cell.angle_alpha   90.00
_cell.angle_beta   90.00
_cell.angle_gamma   90.00
#
_symmetry.space_group_name_H-M   'P 1'
#
loop_
_entity.id
_entity.type
_entity.pdbx_description
1 polymer ?
#
loop_
_entity_poly.entity_id
_entity_poly.type
_entity_poly.pdbx_seq_one_letter_code
_entity_poly.pdbx_strand_id
1 'polypeptide(L)'
;MATVSILIPARRADYLGRALISAQRQTFEDIEILVGDDTPDASLEPIVNSFDDPRIRYFHHGFGHARRNAQALWARASGRYVKWLSDEDLLMPTSVALLVDALESHPEAALAFHGRVFIDENDAVIHKPHPLLSIGAQEAIGRDVLVSEMVRRMHNFIGEPSNVMVDRTRATEDDLFAYRSHPLDYLSDVGMYLNLAEKGPIVAVGGYWSMLRRYAAQTLPEEVPNYSAGLYEWELFVRGEAAAGHLSGIGVADAVASLKQQYAPHTGRFPEIARLLANLDEMTQLAPQELLDSERFKADLAEARAAVAMRVARQAPAARAAAPASAPASAPTSAPTSAAPAAHLCAVCEQGVDDWSTQAGGADRTFLDALGTVDGLSASQVCPKCGSNAHERHLWLYTAFSHLLEQAGAMRILHIAPEPRIESRIRRLAPLEYVAVDPFAGTIDLEALGFGEARFDLVVCNHVLERVARPDVVLAELHRCLKPGGHLIAQTSYAPALRQTLEADAALTPQFAVRHFGRADRVRLFGADVPELFRGAGFAGEPVPHASMLGELDAAALGCDAREPFFHFVKDAVPAPRTRATAAPRSARRAPKPIRLVCATRKTQQDFMRETALGRSLSVHRYVEPPELLVFDNNATGLPTLYNAAIEQAASSPAVLVFVHDDVSINDFFWMERIHEALEQFDVVGLAGNVRRAPRQPSWAFPTEALKWDDAANLSGSVGHGKGFPCDSVARFGPSGLECKLLDGLMLIADSERLIERGVRFDERFAFHFYDLDFCRQAELKGLRMGTWPISVVHESGGSFETPAWRAGYESYLSKYGE
;
A
#
# COMPACT_ATOMS: atom_id res chain seq x y z
N MET A 1 12.41 20.41 -29.41
CA MET A 1 11.17 19.67 -29.12
C MET A 1 11.46 18.82 -27.91
N ALA A 2 10.50 18.66 -27.01
CA ALA A 2 10.69 17.83 -25.81
C ALA A 2 10.99 16.38 -26.20
N THR A 3 11.72 15.64 -25.38
CA THR A 3 11.93 14.20 -25.57
C THR A 3 10.67 13.42 -25.16
N VAL A 4 10.02 13.81 -24.06
CA VAL A 4 8.80 13.16 -23.55
C VAL A 4 7.59 14.11 -23.59
N SER A 5 6.46 13.63 -24.09
CA SER A 5 5.16 14.28 -23.89
C SER A 5 4.36 13.54 -22.83
N ILE A 6 4.07 14.20 -21.71
CA ILE A 6 3.14 13.70 -20.69
C ILE A 6 1.72 14.15 -21.08
N LEU A 7 0.83 13.20 -21.33
CA LEU A 7 -0.54 13.47 -21.79
C LEU A 7 -1.53 13.21 -20.65
N ILE A 8 -2.28 14.25 -20.27
CA ILE A 8 -3.28 14.22 -19.20
C ILE A 8 -4.67 14.44 -19.80
N PRO A 9 -5.40 13.38 -20.17
CA PRO A 9 -6.81 13.49 -20.53
C PRO A 9 -7.64 13.74 -19.26
N ALA A 10 -8.07 14.98 -19.05
CA ALA A 10 -8.72 15.42 -17.82
C ALA A 10 -10.22 15.64 -17.98
N ARG A 11 -10.98 15.34 -16.93
CA ARG A 11 -12.42 15.60 -16.80
C ARG A 11 -12.83 15.94 -15.36
N ARG A 12 -12.01 15.64 -14.35
CA ARG A 12 -12.30 15.91 -12.93
C ARG A 12 -11.34 16.93 -12.34
N ALA A 13 -11.89 17.80 -11.49
CA ALA A 13 -11.13 18.86 -10.83
C ALA A 13 -10.40 18.40 -9.57
N ASP A 14 -10.98 17.41 -8.85
CA ASP A 14 -10.64 17.09 -7.46
C ASP A 14 -9.16 16.74 -7.24
N TYR A 15 -8.51 16.15 -8.25
CA TYR A 15 -7.14 15.63 -8.17
C TYR A 15 -6.18 16.15 -9.23
N LEU A 16 -6.68 16.88 -10.24
CA LEU A 16 -5.89 17.35 -11.37
C LEU A 16 -4.66 18.16 -10.93
N GLY A 17 -4.82 19.00 -9.90
CA GLY A 17 -3.70 19.76 -9.33
C GLY A 17 -2.57 18.84 -8.82
N ARG A 18 -2.89 17.71 -8.19
CA ARG A 18 -1.89 16.75 -7.69
C ARG A 18 -1.22 16.00 -8.84
N ALA A 19 -1.98 15.58 -9.84
CA ALA A 19 -1.46 14.96 -11.05
C ALA A 19 -0.45 15.89 -11.75
N LEU A 20 -0.81 17.17 -11.92
CA LEU A 20 0.07 18.20 -12.50
C LEU A 20 1.35 18.43 -11.69
N ILE A 21 1.26 18.50 -10.35
CA ILE A 21 2.46 18.60 -9.49
C ILE A 21 3.38 17.40 -9.72
N SER A 22 2.83 16.18 -9.79
CA SER A 22 3.61 14.95 -9.97
C SER A 22 4.30 14.88 -11.35
N ALA A 23 3.65 15.39 -12.40
CA ALA A 23 4.22 15.50 -13.74
C ALA A 23 5.28 16.62 -13.83
N GLN A 24 5.01 17.78 -13.22
CA GLN A 24 5.92 18.92 -13.20
C GLN A 24 7.26 18.59 -12.52
N ARG A 25 7.22 17.80 -11.45
CA ARG A 25 8.37 17.50 -10.58
C ARG A 25 9.12 16.22 -10.95
N GLN A 26 9.01 15.80 -12.21
CA GLN A 26 9.83 14.69 -12.72
C GLN A 26 11.30 15.11 -12.79
N THR A 27 12.18 14.18 -12.44
CA THR A 27 13.65 14.35 -12.52
C THR A 27 14.18 14.39 -13.95
N PHE A 28 13.40 13.91 -14.91
CA PHE A 28 13.67 14.07 -16.34
C PHE A 28 13.01 15.37 -16.83
N GLU A 29 13.81 16.40 -17.10
CA GLU A 29 13.30 17.77 -17.30
C GLU A 29 12.85 18.07 -18.74
N ASP A 30 13.34 17.32 -19.74
CA ASP A 30 13.04 17.53 -21.17
C ASP A 30 11.65 16.97 -21.55
N ILE A 31 10.64 17.55 -20.91
CA ILE A 31 9.23 17.16 -20.99
C ILE A 31 8.36 18.31 -21.49
N GLU A 32 7.26 17.97 -22.16
CA GLU A 32 6.07 18.82 -22.27
C GLU A 32 4.88 18.11 -21.59
N ILE A 33 3.97 18.89 -21.00
CA ILE A 33 2.79 18.39 -20.30
C ILE A 33 1.55 18.92 -21.01
N LEU A 34 0.78 18.04 -21.64
CA LEU A 34 -0.41 18.42 -22.42
C LEU A 34 -1.66 18.01 -21.65
N VAL A 35 -2.48 18.99 -21.26
CA VAL A 35 -3.75 18.77 -20.54
C VAL A 35 -4.90 18.97 -21.52
N GLY A 36 -5.68 17.91 -21.72
CA GLY A 36 -6.90 17.95 -22.54
C GLY A 36 -8.11 17.97 -21.63
N ASP A 37 -8.78 19.12 -21.51
CA ASP A 37 -9.97 19.28 -20.69
C ASP A 37 -11.23 18.86 -21.46
N ASP A 38 -11.86 17.79 -21.00
CA ASP A 38 -13.09 17.21 -21.54
C ASP A 38 -14.35 17.55 -20.73
N THR A 39 -14.26 18.53 -19.82
CA THR A 39 -15.42 19.15 -19.20
C THR A 39 -16.19 19.97 -20.23
N PRO A 40 -17.53 20.05 -20.11
CA PRO A 40 -18.33 20.80 -21.08
C PRO A 40 -18.10 22.33 -21.03
N ASP A 41 -17.56 22.84 -19.93
CA ASP A 41 -17.54 24.26 -19.58
C ASP A 41 -16.13 24.83 -19.32
N ALA A 42 -15.07 24.07 -19.64
CA ALA A 42 -13.68 24.45 -19.41
C ALA A 42 -13.36 24.70 -17.92
N SER A 43 -14.06 24.03 -17.02
CA SER A 43 -13.94 24.24 -15.57
C SER A 43 -12.57 23.87 -15.00
N LEU A 44 -11.71 23.18 -15.76
CA LEU A 44 -10.35 22.84 -15.34
C LEU A 44 -9.33 23.92 -15.70
N GLU A 45 -9.65 24.86 -16.60
CA GLU A 45 -8.76 25.94 -17.03
C GLU A 45 -8.14 26.72 -15.86
N PRO A 46 -8.88 27.15 -14.82
CA PRO A 46 -8.29 27.88 -13.70
C PRO A 46 -7.28 27.06 -12.89
N ILE A 47 -7.48 25.75 -12.80
CA ILE A 47 -6.56 24.84 -12.09
C ILE A 47 -5.24 24.77 -12.86
N VAL A 48 -5.30 24.54 -14.18
CA VAL A 48 -4.11 24.41 -15.02
C VAL A 48 -3.35 25.74 -15.11
N ASN A 49 -4.07 26.86 -15.27
CA ASN A 49 -3.47 28.20 -15.35
C ASN A 49 -2.88 28.69 -14.01
N SER A 50 -3.14 28.00 -12.89
CA SER A 50 -2.50 28.30 -11.61
C SER A 50 -1.03 27.85 -11.54
N PHE A 51 -0.59 27.03 -12.49
CA PHE A 51 0.80 26.57 -12.58
C PHE A 51 1.62 27.49 -13.49
N ASP A 52 2.63 28.15 -12.92
CA ASP A 52 3.59 28.95 -13.67
C ASP A 52 4.71 28.06 -14.24
N ASP A 53 4.35 27.21 -15.22
CA ASP A 53 5.28 26.33 -15.91
C ASP A 53 5.06 26.36 -17.42
N PRO A 54 6.01 26.87 -18.21
CA PRO A 54 5.85 26.98 -19.66
C PRO A 54 5.77 25.63 -20.39
N ARG A 55 6.10 24.53 -19.71
CA ARG A 55 5.97 23.16 -20.24
C ARG A 55 4.52 22.66 -20.22
N ILE A 56 3.66 23.26 -19.40
CA ILE A 56 2.25 22.89 -19.26
C ILE A 56 1.42 23.63 -20.32
N ARG A 57 0.68 22.87 -21.13
CA ARG A 57 -0.16 23.39 -22.22
C ARG A 57 -1.59 22.88 -22.07
N TYR A 58 -2.51 23.81 -21.97
CA TYR A 58 -3.94 23.55 -21.79
C TYR A 58 -4.68 23.53 -23.13
N PHE A 59 -5.61 22.58 -23.30
CA PHE A 59 -6.53 22.51 -24.42
C PHE A 59 -7.93 22.15 -23.93
N HIS A 60 -8.89 23.06 -24.10
CA HIS A 60 -10.29 22.72 -23.93
C HIS A 60 -10.81 21.98 -25.16
N HIS A 61 -11.29 20.75 -24.96
CA HIS A 61 -11.85 19.92 -26.02
C HIS A 61 -13.38 19.78 -25.90
N GLY A 62 -13.89 19.54 -24.70
CA GLY A 62 -15.34 19.42 -24.43
C GLY A 62 -16.06 18.36 -25.27
N PHE A 63 -15.37 17.29 -25.68
CA PHE A 63 -15.96 16.21 -26.48
C PHE A 63 -16.92 15.33 -25.67
N GLY A 64 -16.69 15.24 -24.35
CA GLY A 64 -17.41 14.30 -23.48
C GLY A 64 -17.13 12.84 -23.84
N HIS A 65 -15.94 12.56 -24.37
CA HIS A 65 -15.54 11.26 -24.88
C HIS A 65 -14.03 11.04 -24.69
N ALA A 66 -13.66 10.27 -23.66
CA ALA A 66 -12.28 10.05 -23.23
C ALA A 66 -11.32 9.66 -24.38
N ARG A 67 -11.72 8.74 -25.27
CA ARG A 67 -10.92 8.36 -26.45
C ARG A 67 -10.59 9.54 -27.37
N ARG A 68 -11.57 10.40 -27.68
CA ARG A 68 -11.33 11.57 -28.57
C ARG A 68 -10.41 12.57 -27.92
N ASN A 69 -10.52 12.75 -26.60
CA ASN A 69 -9.61 13.58 -25.82
C ASN A 69 -8.17 13.05 -25.91
N ALA A 70 -7.97 11.75 -25.67
CA ALA A 70 -6.67 11.09 -25.78
C ALA A 70 -6.08 11.16 -27.21
N GLN A 71 -6.89 10.92 -28.25
CA GLN A 71 -6.48 11.06 -29.66
C GLN A 71 -6.03 12.49 -30.00
N ALA A 72 -6.78 13.49 -29.52
CA ALA A 72 -6.45 14.89 -29.74
C ALA A 72 -5.15 15.31 -29.03
N LEU A 73 -4.85 14.73 -27.86
CA LEU A 73 -3.58 14.91 -27.15
C LEU A 73 -2.43 14.19 -27.86
N TRP A 74 -2.64 12.96 -28.30
CA TRP A 74 -1.66 12.19 -29.08
C TRP A 74 -1.22 12.92 -30.35
N ALA A 75 -2.18 13.48 -31.09
CA ALA A 75 -1.90 14.25 -32.30
C ALA A 75 -1.09 15.54 -32.04
N ARG A 76 -1.17 16.09 -30.81
CA ARG A 76 -0.44 17.30 -30.39
C ARG A 76 0.92 17.01 -29.79
N ALA A 77 1.16 15.79 -29.32
CA ALA A 77 2.42 15.38 -28.75
C ALA A 77 3.58 15.61 -29.73
N SER A 78 4.64 16.26 -29.28
CA SER A 78 5.87 16.46 -30.05
C SER A 78 6.99 15.50 -29.64
N GLY A 79 6.91 14.95 -28.42
CA GLY A 79 7.87 14.01 -27.86
C GLY A 79 8.04 12.74 -28.68
N ARG A 80 9.25 12.17 -28.63
CA ARG A 80 9.50 10.80 -29.10
C ARG A 80 8.77 9.81 -28.20
N TYR A 81 8.85 10.02 -26.89
CA TYR A 81 8.20 9.19 -25.91
C TYR A 81 6.90 9.84 -25.41
N VAL A 82 5.88 9.02 -25.19
CA VAL A 82 4.59 9.45 -24.66
C VAL A 82 4.35 8.76 -23.32
N LYS A 83 4.09 9.57 -22.29
CA LYS A 83 3.71 9.11 -20.96
C LYS A 83 2.25 9.49 -20.71
N TRP A 84 1.40 8.51 -20.44
CA TRP A 84 0.03 8.78 -20.01
C TRP A 84 0.00 9.07 -18.51
N LEU A 85 -0.90 9.96 -18.10
CA LEU A 85 -1.19 10.23 -16.70
C LEU A 85 -2.68 10.57 -16.56
N SER A 86 -3.42 9.77 -15.80
CA SER A 86 -4.79 10.11 -15.40
C SER A 86 -4.81 11.38 -14.56
N ASP A 87 -5.88 12.17 -14.63
CA ASP A 87 -6.08 13.38 -13.83
C ASP A 87 -6.26 13.12 -12.32
N GLU A 88 -6.21 11.86 -11.90
CA GLU A 88 -6.34 11.41 -10.51
C GLU A 88 -5.15 10.66 -9.94
N ASP A 89 -4.27 10.20 -10.81
CA ASP A 89 -3.12 9.39 -10.46
C ASP A 89 -1.90 10.28 -10.19
N LEU A 90 -0.87 9.68 -9.60
CA LEU A 90 0.39 10.37 -9.29
C LEU A 90 1.57 9.62 -9.89
N LEU A 91 2.55 10.37 -10.39
CA LEU A 91 3.86 9.84 -10.75
C LEU A 91 4.85 10.01 -9.59
N MET A 92 5.69 9.01 -9.36
CA MET A 92 6.86 9.18 -8.49
C MET A 92 7.93 10.04 -9.20
N PRO A 93 8.79 10.79 -8.48
CA PRO A 93 9.72 11.76 -9.10
C PRO A 93 10.67 11.20 -10.16
N THR A 94 10.98 9.90 -10.12
CA THR A 94 11.89 9.21 -11.04
C THR A 94 11.18 8.39 -12.12
N SER A 95 9.84 8.40 -12.17
CA SER A 95 9.05 7.57 -13.10
C SER A 95 9.46 7.76 -14.55
N VAL A 96 9.50 9.01 -15.02
CA VAL A 96 9.83 9.32 -16.42
C VAL A 96 11.28 8.95 -16.74
N ALA A 97 12.22 9.30 -15.87
CA ALA A 97 13.64 9.01 -16.08
C ALA A 97 13.90 7.50 -16.22
N LEU A 98 13.26 6.68 -15.38
CA LEU A 98 13.41 5.22 -15.40
C LEU A 98 12.82 4.58 -16.66
N LEU A 99 11.68 5.08 -17.14
CA LEU A 99 11.06 4.57 -18.36
C LEU A 99 11.82 4.99 -19.62
N VAL A 100 12.40 6.20 -19.64
CA VAL A 100 13.30 6.63 -20.72
C VAL A 100 14.56 5.75 -20.73
N ASP A 101 15.20 5.56 -19.58
CA ASP A 101 16.38 4.70 -19.45
C ASP A 101 16.13 3.27 -19.96
N ALA A 102 14.97 2.71 -19.65
CA ALA A 102 14.58 1.39 -20.13
C ALA A 102 14.37 1.34 -21.65
N LEU A 103 13.73 2.35 -22.25
CA LEU A 103 13.53 2.41 -23.71
C LEU A 103 14.82 2.71 -24.48
N GLU A 104 15.77 3.43 -23.89
CA GLU A 104 17.08 3.67 -24.48
C GLU A 104 18.00 2.44 -24.35
N SER A 105 17.89 1.69 -23.24
CA SER A 105 18.63 0.44 -23.03
C SER A 105 18.10 -0.73 -23.86
N HIS A 106 16.82 -0.68 -24.25
CA HIS A 106 16.14 -1.66 -25.08
C HIS A 106 15.58 -0.99 -26.35
N PRO A 107 16.43 -0.58 -27.30
CA PRO A 107 15.99 0.17 -28.48
C PRO A 107 15.05 -0.62 -29.40
N GLU A 108 14.97 -1.94 -29.25
CA GLU A 108 13.99 -2.83 -29.89
C GLU A 108 12.59 -2.75 -29.29
N ALA A 109 12.45 -2.19 -28.08
CA ALA A 109 11.18 -2.14 -27.37
C ALA A 109 10.29 -0.99 -27.87
N ALA A 110 8.97 -1.24 -27.91
CA ALA A 110 7.98 -0.24 -28.30
C ALA A 110 7.31 0.44 -27.09
N LEU A 111 7.44 -0.14 -25.89
CA LEU A 111 6.82 0.32 -24.66
C LEU A 111 7.66 -0.11 -23.45
N ALA A 112 7.71 0.75 -22.42
CA ALA A 112 8.23 0.45 -21.10
C ALA A 112 7.14 0.60 -20.04
N PHE A 113 7.22 -0.14 -18.94
CA PHE A 113 6.31 -0.01 -17.80
C PHE A 113 6.97 -0.33 -16.46
N HIS A 114 6.36 0.12 -15.36
CA HIS A 114 6.74 -0.24 -13.99
C HIS A 114 5.51 -0.54 -13.13
N GLY A 115 5.71 -1.04 -11.91
CA GLY A 115 4.62 -1.25 -10.95
C GLY A 115 4.00 0.04 -10.43
N ARG A 116 2.86 -0.09 -9.75
CA ARG A 116 2.14 0.99 -9.05
C ARG A 116 1.68 0.57 -7.67
N VAL A 117 1.51 1.53 -6.78
CA VAL A 117 0.71 1.33 -5.55
C VAL A 117 -0.71 1.85 -5.77
N PHE A 118 -1.68 1.34 -5.01
CA PHE A 118 -3.04 1.87 -5.00
C PHE A 118 -3.21 2.80 -3.81
N ILE A 119 -3.83 3.95 -4.05
CA ILE A 119 -4.13 4.98 -3.05
C ILE A 119 -5.63 5.24 -2.95
N ASP A 120 -6.10 5.64 -1.77
CA ASP A 120 -7.48 6.10 -1.55
C ASP A 120 -7.67 7.59 -1.95
N GLU A 121 -8.84 8.16 -1.67
CA GLU A 121 -9.13 9.58 -1.88
C GLU A 121 -8.22 10.56 -1.10
N ASN A 122 -7.50 10.07 -0.09
CA ASN A 122 -6.61 10.83 0.78
C ASN A 122 -5.12 10.61 0.49
N ASP A 123 -4.78 9.94 -0.62
CA ASP A 123 -3.42 9.51 -1.00
C ASP A 123 -2.82 8.42 -0.09
N ALA A 124 -3.61 7.80 0.81
CA ALA A 124 -3.11 6.72 1.64
C ALA A 124 -2.99 5.44 0.82
N VAL A 125 -1.84 4.76 0.92
CA VAL A 125 -1.63 3.48 0.22
C VAL A 125 -2.55 2.42 0.82
N ILE A 126 -3.50 1.95 0.01
CA ILE A 126 -4.48 0.91 0.39
C ILE A 126 -4.09 -0.48 -0.11
N HIS A 127 -3.29 -0.56 -1.17
CA HIS A 127 -2.82 -1.84 -1.69
C HIS A 127 -1.49 -1.70 -2.43
N LYS A 128 -0.63 -2.71 -2.28
CA LYS A 128 0.65 -2.84 -2.97
C LYS A 128 0.69 -4.21 -3.64
N PRO A 129 0.59 -4.30 -4.98
CA PRO A 129 0.72 -5.55 -5.71
C PRO A 129 2.05 -6.22 -5.45
N HIS A 130 2.17 -7.53 -5.66
CA HIS A 130 3.49 -8.17 -5.66
C HIS A 130 4.38 -7.58 -6.77
N PRO A 131 5.67 -7.30 -6.47
CA PRO A 131 6.56 -6.74 -7.47
C PRO A 131 6.88 -7.78 -8.54
N LEU A 132 6.78 -7.41 -9.81
CA LEU A 132 7.19 -8.28 -10.93
C LEU A 132 8.71 -8.46 -10.96
N LEU A 133 9.45 -7.39 -10.67
CA LEU A 133 10.91 -7.34 -10.67
C LEU A 133 11.42 -6.57 -9.44
N SER A 134 12.62 -6.89 -8.98
CA SER A 134 13.32 -6.14 -7.94
C SER A 134 13.72 -4.75 -8.43
N ILE A 135 13.77 -3.77 -7.53
CA ILE A 135 14.19 -2.39 -7.84
C ILE A 135 15.55 -2.39 -8.54
N GLY A 136 15.67 -1.64 -9.63
CA GLY A 136 16.89 -1.55 -10.45
C GLY A 136 17.01 -2.62 -11.53
N ALA A 137 16.17 -3.66 -11.53
CA ALA A 137 16.10 -4.63 -12.62
C ALA A 137 15.24 -4.12 -13.77
N GLN A 138 15.59 -4.53 -15.00
CA GLN A 138 14.82 -4.32 -16.21
C GLN A 138 14.76 -5.65 -16.99
N GLU A 139 13.60 -5.99 -17.54
CA GLU A 139 13.41 -7.24 -18.30
C GLU A 139 12.55 -7.01 -19.54
N ALA A 140 13.00 -7.49 -20.70
CA ALA A 140 12.22 -7.48 -21.94
C ALA A 140 11.22 -8.65 -21.96
N ILE A 141 9.95 -8.34 -22.21
CA ILE A 141 8.83 -9.26 -22.23
C ILE A 141 8.29 -9.37 -23.66
N GLY A 142 8.27 -10.59 -24.19
CA GLY A 142 7.71 -10.89 -25.50
C GLY A 142 6.19 -11.01 -25.49
N ARG A 143 5.59 -10.99 -26.68
CA ARG A 143 4.14 -11.16 -26.87
C ARG A 143 3.64 -12.51 -26.34
N ASP A 144 4.45 -13.56 -26.43
CA ASP A 144 4.13 -14.90 -25.93
C ASP A 144 3.79 -14.91 -24.43
N VAL A 145 4.52 -14.13 -23.63
CA VAL A 145 4.24 -13.96 -22.20
C VAL A 145 2.92 -13.21 -21.99
N LEU A 146 2.65 -12.17 -22.78
CA LEU A 146 1.36 -11.46 -22.72
C LEU A 146 0.20 -12.40 -23.07
N VAL A 147 0.34 -13.23 -24.10
CA VAL A 147 -0.70 -14.18 -24.48
C VAL A 147 -0.93 -15.23 -23.38
N SER A 148 0.15 -15.78 -22.80
CA SER A 148 0.06 -16.83 -21.76
C SER A 148 -0.47 -16.32 -20.42
N GLU A 149 0.01 -15.17 -19.96
CA GLU A 149 -0.24 -14.69 -18.60
C GLU A 149 -1.33 -13.60 -18.53
N MET A 150 -1.58 -12.88 -19.62
CA MET A 150 -2.63 -11.84 -19.68
C MET A 150 -3.85 -12.32 -20.46
N VAL A 151 -3.73 -12.74 -21.73
CA VAL A 151 -4.89 -13.11 -22.55
C VAL A 151 -5.55 -14.40 -22.07
N ARG A 152 -4.78 -15.48 -21.89
CA ARG A 152 -5.31 -16.78 -21.45
C ARG A 152 -5.98 -16.72 -20.07
N ARG A 153 -5.42 -15.91 -19.16
CA ARG A 153 -5.91 -15.75 -17.77
C ARG A 153 -6.89 -14.58 -17.60
N MET A 154 -7.08 -13.76 -18.64
CA MET A 154 -7.89 -12.53 -18.62
C MET A 154 -7.49 -11.58 -17.48
N HIS A 155 -6.18 -11.35 -17.34
CA HIS A 155 -5.59 -10.61 -16.22
C HIS A 155 -4.56 -9.59 -16.70
N ASN A 156 -4.89 -8.29 -16.58
CA ASN A 156 -3.95 -7.21 -16.92
C ASN A 156 -2.94 -6.96 -15.79
N PHE A 157 -1.83 -7.69 -15.79
CA PHE A 157 -0.76 -7.56 -14.79
C PHE A 157 0.11 -6.30 -14.96
N ILE A 158 0.07 -5.64 -16.12
CA ILE A 158 0.77 -4.37 -16.38
C ILE A 158 0.02 -3.21 -15.72
N GLY A 159 -1.31 -3.28 -15.74
CA GLY A 159 -2.20 -2.26 -15.20
C GLY A 159 -2.51 -1.15 -16.20
N GLU A 160 -2.89 0.00 -15.68
CA GLU A 160 -3.46 1.14 -16.39
C GLU A 160 -2.38 2.02 -17.06
N PRO A 161 -2.75 2.90 -18.02
CA PRO A 161 -1.78 3.68 -18.79
C PRO A 161 -0.84 4.60 -17.98
N SER A 162 -1.23 5.03 -16.77
CA SER A 162 -0.37 5.83 -15.88
C SER A 162 0.98 5.15 -15.54
N ASN A 163 1.10 3.84 -15.77
CA ASN A 163 2.28 3.04 -15.42
C ASN A 163 3.23 2.82 -16.59
N VAL A 164 2.84 3.22 -17.81
CA VAL A 164 3.54 2.87 -19.06
C VAL A 164 4.10 4.11 -19.77
N MET A 165 5.05 3.90 -20.68
CA MET A 165 5.58 4.90 -21.61
C MET A 165 5.75 4.25 -22.99
N VAL A 166 5.26 4.92 -24.03
CA VAL A 166 5.24 4.43 -25.42
C VAL A 166 6.32 5.14 -26.23
N ASP A 167 7.08 4.42 -27.07
CA ASP A 167 7.86 5.02 -28.15
C ASP A 167 6.92 5.34 -29.32
N ARG A 168 6.61 6.63 -29.50
CA ARG A 168 5.70 7.12 -30.53
C ARG A 168 6.20 6.86 -31.94
N THR A 169 7.50 6.66 -32.13
CA THR A 169 8.04 6.33 -33.46
C THR A 169 7.71 4.90 -33.90
N ARG A 170 7.29 4.06 -32.95
CA ARG A 170 6.89 2.66 -33.15
C ARG A 170 5.38 2.44 -33.06
N ALA A 171 4.63 3.45 -32.63
CA ALA A 171 3.20 3.39 -32.38
C ALA A 171 2.41 4.31 -33.33
N THR A 172 1.26 3.84 -33.76
CA THR A 172 0.23 4.58 -34.49
C THR A 172 -1.00 4.74 -33.60
N GLU A 173 -1.93 5.60 -34.00
CA GLU A 173 -3.19 5.77 -33.26
C GLU A 173 -4.00 4.46 -33.18
N ASP A 174 -3.99 3.65 -34.24
CA ASP A 174 -4.68 2.36 -34.28
C ASP A 174 -4.08 1.37 -33.27
N ASP A 175 -2.75 1.42 -33.04
CA ASP A 175 -2.12 0.56 -32.04
C ASP A 175 -2.63 0.85 -30.63
N LEU A 176 -3.05 2.08 -30.34
CA LEU A 176 -3.44 2.50 -28.99
C LEU A 176 -4.91 2.20 -28.67
N PHE A 177 -5.77 2.14 -29.69
CA PHE A 177 -7.23 2.17 -29.49
C PHE A 177 -8.01 1.10 -30.28
N ALA A 178 -7.31 0.20 -30.96
CA ALA A 178 -7.90 -0.91 -31.68
C ALA A 178 -7.12 -2.21 -31.45
N TYR A 179 -7.64 -3.33 -31.92
CA TYR A 179 -6.94 -4.61 -31.97
C TYR A 179 -7.34 -5.34 -33.25
N ARG A 180 -6.38 -5.65 -34.13
CA ARG A 180 -6.65 -6.30 -35.44
C ARG A 180 -7.78 -5.62 -36.24
N SER A 181 -7.76 -4.29 -36.33
CA SER A 181 -8.79 -3.45 -36.98
C SER A 181 -10.15 -3.37 -36.26
N HIS A 182 -10.30 -3.99 -35.09
CA HIS A 182 -11.48 -3.84 -34.24
C HIS A 182 -11.26 -2.69 -33.24
N PRO A 183 -12.07 -1.62 -33.25
CA PRO A 183 -11.98 -0.58 -32.23
C PRO A 183 -12.33 -1.17 -30.85
N LEU A 184 -11.63 -0.70 -29.83
CA LEU A 184 -11.88 -1.08 -28.44
C LEU A 184 -12.58 0.05 -27.71
N ASP A 185 -13.56 -0.33 -26.88
CA ASP A 185 -14.40 0.54 -26.07
C ASP A 185 -14.06 0.47 -24.58
N TYR A 186 -13.36 -0.57 -24.11
CA TYR A 186 -13.01 -0.74 -22.69
C TYR A 186 -11.52 -1.09 -22.47
N LEU A 187 -11.03 -2.21 -23.03
CA LEU A 187 -9.70 -2.77 -22.82
C LEU A 187 -8.65 -2.23 -23.82
N SER A 188 -8.70 -0.93 -24.10
CA SER A 188 -7.76 -0.28 -25.03
C SER A 188 -6.30 -0.36 -24.57
N ASP A 189 -6.06 -0.40 -23.26
CA ASP A 189 -4.74 -0.61 -22.65
C ASP A 189 -4.17 -1.99 -22.98
N VAL A 190 -4.95 -3.07 -22.78
CA VAL A 190 -4.55 -4.44 -23.14
C VAL A 190 -4.30 -4.56 -24.64
N GLY A 191 -5.19 -4.00 -25.47
CA GLY A 191 -5.01 -3.96 -26.92
C GLY A 191 -3.71 -3.27 -27.32
N MET A 192 -3.40 -2.12 -26.70
CA MET A 192 -2.15 -1.40 -26.90
C MET A 192 -0.93 -2.24 -26.58
N TYR A 193 -0.92 -2.95 -25.44
CA TYR A 193 0.20 -3.81 -25.06
C TYR A 193 0.42 -4.93 -26.08
N LEU A 194 -0.65 -5.58 -26.53
CA LEU A 194 -0.57 -6.63 -27.55
C LEU A 194 -0.03 -6.08 -28.87
N ASN A 195 -0.63 -5.02 -29.41
CA ASN A 195 -0.23 -4.44 -30.70
C ASN A 195 1.24 -3.99 -30.70
N LEU A 196 1.69 -3.33 -29.62
CA LEU A 196 3.08 -2.89 -29.51
C LEU A 196 4.03 -4.07 -29.32
N ALA A 197 3.61 -5.12 -28.62
CA ALA A 197 4.36 -6.37 -28.49
C ALA A 197 4.52 -7.12 -29.84
N GLU A 198 3.68 -6.82 -30.84
CA GLU A 198 3.85 -7.34 -32.22
C GLU A 198 5.04 -6.70 -32.94
N LYS A 199 5.41 -5.48 -32.55
CA LYS A 199 6.43 -4.66 -33.20
C LYS A 199 7.81 -4.79 -32.54
N GLY A 200 7.86 -5.37 -31.35
CA GLY A 200 9.05 -5.58 -30.54
C GLY A 200 8.65 -5.94 -29.11
N PRO A 201 9.57 -6.38 -28.25
CA PRO A 201 9.25 -6.64 -26.85
C PRO A 201 8.79 -5.36 -26.13
N ILE A 202 8.18 -5.53 -24.97
CA ILE A 202 7.94 -4.43 -24.02
C ILE A 202 8.88 -4.60 -22.83
N VAL A 203 9.37 -3.53 -22.22
CA VAL A 203 10.33 -3.62 -21.11
C VAL A 203 9.67 -3.32 -19.76
N ALA A 204 9.82 -4.23 -18.80
CA ALA A 204 9.39 -4.04 -17.43
C ALA A 204 10.53 -3.45 -16.59
N VAL A 205 10.20 -2.53 -15.69
CA VAL A 205 11.13 -1.88 -14.75
C VAL A 205 10.71 -2.19 -13.32
N GLY A 206 11.65 -2.65 -12.50
CA GLY A 206 11.38 -3.03 -11.11
C GLY A 206 11.08 -1.87 -10.17
N GLY A 207 10.14 -2.10 -9.25
CA GLY A 207 9.67 -1.12 -8.27
C GLY A 207 8.29 -0.52 -8.59
N TYR A 208 7.84 0.40 -7.75
CA TYR A 208 6.56 1.10 -7.89
C TYR A 208 6.82 2.58 -8.09
N TRP A 209 6.57 3.07 -9.30
CA TRP A 209 6.91 4.45 -9.69
C TRP A 209 5.69 5.28 -10.11
N SER A 210 4.48 4.79 -9.85
CA SER A 210 3.21 5.53 -9.92
C SER A 210 2.27 5.12 -8.79
N MET A 211 1.25 5.94 -8.56
CA MET A 211 0.15 5.69 -7.63
C MET A 211 -1.18 5.79 -8.37
N LEU A 212 -1.99 4.74 -8.29
CA LEU A 212 -3.32 4.67 -8.88
C LEU A 212 -4.40 4.94 -7.83
N ARG A 213 -5.34 5.85 -8.11
CA ARG A 213 -6.42 6.15 -7.15
C ARG A 213 -7.61 5.21 -7.25
N ARG A 214 -8.17 4.79 -6.10
CA ARG A 214 -9.45 4.06 -5.98
C ARG A 214 -10.35 4.70 -4.93
N TYR A 215 -11.66 4.73 -5.20
CA TYR A 215 -12.68 5.32 -4.33
C TYR A 215 -13.46 4.23 -3.57
N ALA A 216 -13.88 4.52 -2.34
CA ALA A 216 -14.72 3.62 -1.53
C ALA A 216 -16.12 3.38 -2.10
N ALA A 217 -16.67 4.34 -2.87
CA ALA A 217 -17.92 4.21 -3.60
C ALA A 217 -17.63 4.05 -5.09
N GLN A 218 -17.26 2.85 -5.54
CA GLN A 218 -17.26 2.57 -6.97
C GLN A 218 -18.71 2.43 -7.44
N THR A 219 -19.06 3.16 -8.49
CA THR A 219 -20.14 2.76 -9.39
C THR A 219 -19.88 1.30 -9.71
N LEU A 220 -20.85 0.41 -9.46
CA LEU A 220 -20.62 -1.03 -9.71
C LEU A 220 -20.09 -1.16 -11.14
N PRO A 221 -19.07 -2.00 -11.42
CA PRO A 221 -18.52 -2.09 -12.77
C PRO A 221 -19.63 -2.24 -13.83
N GLU A 222 -20.68 -3.00 -13.51
CA GLU A 222 -21.88 -3.22 -14.32
C GLU A 222 -22.81 -2.01 -14.55
N GLU A 223 -22.62 -0.90 -13.85
CA GLU A 223 -23.33 0.36 -14.01
C GLU A 223 -22.62 1.30 -14.99
N VAL A 224 -21.35 1.04 -15.30
CA VAL A 224 -20.62 1.71 -16.38
C VAL A 224 -21.22 1.26 -17.72
N PRO A 225 -21.70 2.16 -18.58
CA PRO A 225 -22.54 1.80 -19.74
C PRO A 225 -21.82 0.92 -20.78
N ASN A 226 -20.48 1.00 -20.85
CA ASN A 226 -19.63 0.18 -21.72
C ASN A 226 -18.96 -1.01 -20.99
N TYR A 227 -19.32 -1.35 -19.75
CA TYR A 227 -18.69 -2.46 -19.01
C TYR A 227 -18.74 -3.81 -19.74
N SER A 228 -19.88 -4.14 -20.36
CA SER A 228 -19.98 -5.40 -21.10
C SER A 228 -19.05 -5.47 -22.31
N ALA A 229 -18.48 -4.34 -22.79
CA ALA A 229 -17.40 -4.35 -23.75
C ALA A 229 -16.12 -4.97 -23.21
N GLY A 230 -15.77 -4.70 -21.95
CA GLY A 230 -14.62 -5.34 -21.30
C GLY A 230 -14.75 -6.86 -21.23
N LEU A 231 -15.97 -7.39 -21.15
CA LEU A 231 -16.21 -8.83 -21.17
C LEU A 231 -15.94 -9.41 -22.58
N TYR A 232 -16.57 -8.87 -23.63
CA TYR A 232 -16.44 -9.44 -24.97
C TYR A 232 -15.12 -9.10 -25.68
N GLU A 233 -14.39 -8.09 -25.22
CA GLU A 233 -13.06 -7.76 -25.76
C GLU A 233 -12.01 -8.79 -25.34
N TRP A 234 -12.14 -9.43 -24.18
CA TRP A 234 -11.32 -10.59 -23.84
C TRP A 234 -11.54 -11.74 -24.84
N GLU A 235 -12.79 -12.02 -25.23
CA GLU A 235 -13.07 -13.01 -26.28
C GLU A 235 -12.44 -12.65 -27.62
N LEU A 236 -12.51 -11.37 -27.99
CA LEU A 236 -11.86 -10.85 -29.19
C LEU A 236 -10.35 -11.09 -29.17
N PHE A 237 -9.68 -10.84 -28.04
CA PHE A 237 -8.24 -11.14 -27.90
C PHE A 237 -7.96 -12.63 -28.04
N VAL A 238 -8.69 -13.49 -27.32
CA VAL A 238 -8.48 -14.95 -27.38
C VAL A 238 -8.66 -15.48 -28.81
N ARG A 239 -9.74 -15.10 -29.49
CA ARG A 239 -9.98 -15.49 -30.90
C ARG A 239 -8.90 -14.97 -31.83
N GLY A 240 -8.46 -13.73 -31.66
CA GLY A 240 -7.42 -13.12 -32.48
C GLY A 240 -6.04 -13.73 -32.28
N GLU A 241 -5.64 -14.03 -31.04
CA GLU A 241 -4.36 -14.68 -30.75
C GLU A 241 -4.35 -16.15 -31.18
N ALA A 242 -5.49 -16.84 -31.07
CA ALA A 242 -5.65 -18.19 -31.61
C ALA A 242 -5.55 -18.20 -33.14
N ALA A 243 -6.24 -17.28 -33.82
CA ALA A 243 -6.19 -17.17 -35.29
C ALA A 243 -4.79 -16.80 -35.81
N ALA A 244 -4.02 -16.04 -35.04
CA ALA A 244 -2.63 -15.72 -35.34
C ALA A 244 -1.64 -16.85 -35.00
N GLY A 245 -2.10 -17.93 -34.35
CA GLY A 245 -1.26 -19.05 -33.94
C GLY A 245 -0.45 -18.82 -32.66
N HIS A 246 -0.72 -17.77 -31.90
CA HIS A 246 -0.04 -17.48 -30.63
C HIS A 246 -0.66 -18.23 -29.45
N LEU A 247 -1.93 -18.64 -29.56
CA LEU A 247 -2.63 -19.42 -28.54
C LEU A 247 -2.98 -20.82 -29.08
N SER A 248 -2.41 -21.86 -28.46
CA SER A 248 -2.62 -23.27 -28.86
C SER A 248 -3.95 -23.84 -28.37
N GLY A 249 -4.38 -25.00 -28.88
CA GLY A 249 -5.67 -25.61 -28.54
C GLY A 249 -5.92 -25.83 -27.04
N ILE A 250 -4.89 -26.19 -26.25
CA ILE A 250 -5.01 -26.28 -24.78
C ILE A 250 -5.23 -24.88 -24.18
N GLY A 251 -4.45 -23.89 -24.63
CA GLY A 251 -4.61 -22.50 -24.19
C GLY A 251 -5.96 -21.90 -24.57
N VAL A 252 -6.52 -22.27 -25.72
CA VAL A 252 -7.88 -21.88 -26.14
C VAL A 252 -8.93 -22.50 -25.21
N ALA A 253 -8.79 -23.78 -24.86
CA ALA A 253 -9.72 -24.44 -23.94
C ALA A 253 -9.71 -23.81 -22.54
N ASP A 254 -8.52 -23.50 -22.00
CA ASP A 254 -8.35 -22.78 -20.73
C ASP A 254 -9.01 -21.38 -20.79
N ALA A 255 -8.78 -20.66 -21.88
CA ALA A 255 -9.35 -19.34 -22.08
C ALA A 255 -10.88 -19.42 -22.16
N VAL A 256 -11.46 -20.41 -22.87
CA VAL A 256 -12.92 -20.63 -22.93
C VAL A 256 -13.51 -20.89 -21.55
N ALA A 257 -12.84 -21.67 -20.71
CA ALA A 257 -13.30 -21.90 -19.33
C ALA A 257 -13.34 -20.59 -18.52
N SER A 258 -12.29 -19.77 -18.65
CA SER A 258 -12.20 -18.45 -18.00
C SER A 258 -13.30 -17.50 -18.50
N LEU A 259 -13.55 -17.51 -19.81
CA LEU A 259 -14.58 -16.70 -20.48
C LEU A 259 -15.98 -17.08 -20.00
N LYS A 260 -16.26 -18.38 -19.86
CA LYS A 260 -17.53 -18.88 -19.28
C LYS A 260 -17.70 -18.42 -17.84
N GLN A 261 -16.64 -18.48 -17.04
CA GLN A 261 -16.66 -18.02 -15.65
C GLN A 261 -16.92 -16.51 -15.56
N GLN A 262 -16.32 -15.71 -16.46
CA GLN A 262 -16.56 -14.27 -16.51
C GLN A 262 -17.95 -13.91 -17.03
N TYR A 263 -18.50 -14.62 -18.02
CA TYR A 263 -19.80 -14.29 -18.60
C TYR A 263 -20.98 -14.70 -17.73
N ALA A 264 -20.90 -15.84 -17.04
CA ALA A 264 -22.04 -16.44 -16.34
C ALA A 264 -22.75 -15.52 -15.33
N PRO A 265 -22.04 -14.70 -14.51
CA PRO A 265 -22.70 -13.78 -13.57
C PRO A 265 -23.50 -12.67 -14.26
N HIS A 266 -23.18 -12.35 -15.51
CA HIS A 266 -23.63 -11.13 -16.17
C HIS A 266 -24.76 -11.33 -17.19
N THR A 267 -25.11 -12.59 -17.51
CA THR A 267 -26.12 -12.91 -18.54
C THR A 267 -27.52 -12.39 -18.23
N GLY A 268 -27.86 -12.25 -16.94
CA GLY A 268 -29.15 -11.71 -16.51
C GLY A 268 -29.29 -10.21 -16.75
N ARG A 269 -28.16 -9.48 -16.79
CA ARG A 269 -28.11 -8.02 -16.93
C ARG A 269 -27.79 -7.58 -18.36
N PHE A 270 -26.95 -8.35 -19.06
CA PHE A 270 -26.49 -8.04 -20.42
C PHE A 270 -26.90 -9.16 -21.38
N PRO A 271 -28.03 -9.00 -22.10
CA PRO A 271 -28.52 -10.00 -23.07
C PRO A 271 -27.49 -10.35 -24.15
N GLU A 272 -26.66 -9.37 -24.54
CA GLU A 272 -25.58 -9.60 -25.51
C GLU A 272 -24.50 -10.56 -24.98
N ILE A 273 -24.24 -10.57 -23.66
CA ILE A 273 -23.28 -11.51 -23.05
C ILE A 273 -23.89 -12.91 -22.95
N ALA A 274 -25.19 -13.02 -22.67
CA ALA A 274 -25.90 -14.30 -22.71
C ALA A 274 -25.82 -14.96 -24.09
N ARG A 275 -25.93 -14.14 -25.15
CA ARG A 275 -25.82 -14.59 -26.54
C ARG A 275 -24.41 -15.08 -26.89
N LEU A 276 -23.37 -14.34 -26.49
CA LEU A 276 -21.97 -14.75 -26.69
C LEU A 276 -21.65 -16.03 -25.89
N LEU A 277 -22.10 -16.13 -24.64
CA LEU A 277 -21.92 -17.32 -23.79
C LEU A 277 -22.44 -18.60 -24.46
N ALA A 278 -23.63 -18.54 -25.08
CA ALA A 278 -24.23 -19.68 -25.78
C ALA A 278 -23.40 -20.18 -26.98
N ASN A 279 -22.44 -19.37 -27.44
CA ASN A 279 -21.69 -19.59 -28.66
C ASN A 279 -20.20 -19.84 -28.41
N LEU A 280 -19.73 -19.77 -27.16
CA LEU A 280 -18.32 -19.97 -26.80
C LEU A 280 -17.77 -21.35 -27.17
N ASP A 281 -18.60 -22.39 -27.22
CA ASP A 281 -18.15 -23.74 -27.58
C ASP A 281 -17.59 -23.83 -29.01
N GLU A 282 -17.98 -22.90 -29.89
CA GLU A 282 -17.44 -22.76 -31.25
C GLU A 282 -15.90 -22.64 -31.25
N MET A 283 -15.33 -22.00 -30.23
CA MET A 283 -13.88 -21.81 -30.10
C MET A 283 -13.09 -23.12 -29.97
N THR A 284 -13.77 -24.20 -29.59
CA THR A 284 -13.20 -25.56 -29.52
C THR A 284 -13.61 -26.46 -30.69
N GLN A 285 -14.51 -25.99 -31.56
CA GLN A 285 -15.07 -26.78 -32.66
C GLN A 285 -14.53 -26.38 -34.04
N LEU A 286 -14.19 -25.09 -34.22
CA LEU A 286 -13.62 -24.58 -35.46
C LEU A 286 -12.08 -24.60 -35.41
N ALA A 287 -11.45 -24.49 -36.58
CA ALA A 287 -10.00 -24.35 -36.64
C ALA A 287 -9.59 -22.95 -36.13
N PRO A 288 -8.43 -22.80 -35.44
CA PRO A 288 -8.00 -21.52 -34.86
C PRO A 288 -8.05 -20.33 -35.82
N GLN A 289 -7.61 -20.52 -37.07
CA GLN A 289 -7.61 -19.50 -38.12
C GLN A 289 -9.01 -19.00 -38.54
N GLU A 290 -10.06 -19.75 -38.22
CA GLU A 290 -11.46 -19.40 -38.56
C GLU A 290 -12.16 -18.68 -37.39
N LEU A 291 -11.57 -18.66 -36.19
CA LEU A 291 -12.24 -18.22 -34.97
C LEU A 291 -12.59 -16.74 -34.93
N LEU A 292 -11.67 -15.88 -35.41
CA LEU A 292 -11.89 -14.44 -35.48
C LEU A 292 -12.86 -14.08 -36.62
N ASP A 293 -12.85 -14.88 -37.70
CA ASP A 293 -13.61 -14.64 -38.91
C ASP A 293 -14.97 -15.34 -38.97
N SER A 294 -15.35 -16.10 -37.94
CA SER A 294 -16.66 -16.76 -37.86
C SER A 294 -17.80 -15.76 -38.09
N GLU A 295 -18.65 -16.05 -39.07
CA GLU A 295 -19.83 -15.25 -39.38
C GLU A 295 -20.79 -15.16 -38.17
N ARG A 296 -20.85 -16.21 -37.35
CA ARG A 296 -21.65 -16.22 -36.13
C ARG A 296 -21.06 -15.24 -35.10
N PHE A 297 -19.77 -15.34 -34.81
CA PHE A 297 -19.10 -14.43 -33.88
C PHE A 297 -19.18 -12.97 -34.35
N LYS A 298 -18.98 -12.69 -35.64
CA LYS A 298 -19.12 -11.35 -36.22
C LYS A 298 -20.50 -10.77 -36.00
N ALA A 299 -21.55 -11.56 -36.23
CA ALA A 299 -22.92 -11.14 -36.00
C ALA A 299 -23.18 -10.84 -34.51
N ASP A 300 -22.73 -11.70 -33.60
CA ASP A 300 -22.93 -11.51 -32.16
C ASP A 300 -22.13 -10.31 -31.61
N LEU A 301 -20.88 -10.13 -32.06
CA LEU A 301 -20.04 -8.99 -31.69
C LEU A 301 -20.65 -7.67 -32.18
N ALA A 302 -21.21 -7.65 -33.40
CA ALA A 302 -21.89 -6.47 -33.93
C ALA A 302 -23.14 -6.11 -33.09
N GLU A 303 -23.91 -7.11 -32.66
CA GLU A 303 -25.05 -6.91 -31.77
C GLU A 303 -24.64 -6.43 -30.38
N ALA A 304 -23.58 -7.02 -29.80
CA ALA A 304 -23.04 -6.61 -28.50
C ALA A 304 -22.54 -5.15 -28.50
N ARG A 305 -21.84 -4.75 -29.57
CA ARG A 305 -21.41 -3.36 -29.77
C ARG A 305 -22.59 -2.40 -29.92
N ALA A 306 -23.62 -2.78 -30.68
CA ALA A 306 -24.83 -1.97 -30.81
C ALA A 306 -25.53 -1.77 -29.45
N ALA A 307 -25.58 -2.82 -28.61
CA ALA A 307 -26.15 -2.74 -27.26
C ALA A 307 -25.36 -1.78 -26.35
N VAL A 308 -24.02 -1.83 -26.38
CA VAL A 308 -23.14 -0.89 -25.66
C VAL A 308 -23.38 0.54 -26.14
N ALA A 309 -23.36 0.79 -27.45
CA ALA A 309 -23.56 2.11 -28.02
C ALA A 309 -24.92 2.71 -27.61
N MET A 310 -25.99 1.90 -27.60
CA MET A 310 -27.31 2.33 -27.13
C MET A 310 -27.31 2.70 -25.64
N ARG A 311 -26.63 1.95 -24.77
CA ARG A 311 -26.53 2.28 -23.34
C ARG A 311 -25.75 3.56 -23.10
N VAL A 312 -24.60 3.72 -23.77
CA VAL A 312 -23.79 4.94 -23.70
C VAL A 312 -24.59 6.16 -24.14
N ALA A 313 -25.32 6.07 -25.25
CA ALA A 313 -26.15 7.17 -25.75
C ALA A 313 -27.29 7.57 -24.80
N ARG A 314 -27.85 6.63 -24.02
CA ARG A 314 -28.94 6.90 -23.06
C ARG A 314 -28.48 7.64 -21.79
N GLN A 315 -27.19 7.59 -21.46
CA GLN A 315 -26.63 8.25 -20.27
C GLN A 315 -26.09 9.68 -20.54
N ALA A 316 -26.04 10.13 -21.79
CA ALA A 316 -25.71 11.52 -22.10
C ALA A 316 -26.86 12.44 -21.63
N PRO A 317 -26.62 13.43 -20.73
CA PRO A 317 -27.70 14.11 -20.05
C PRO A 317 -28.55 14.97 -20.99
N ALA A 318 -29.86 14.85 -20.77
CA ALA A 318 -30.87 15.86 -21.09
C ALA A 318 -30.55 17.20 -20.38
N ALA A 319 -29.56 17.94 -20.88
CA ALA A 319 -29.29 19.31 -20.48
C ALA A 319 -30.21 20.29 -21.22
N ARG A 320 -31.53 20.17 -21.04
CA ARG A 320 -32.50 21.19 -21.48
C ARG A 320 -33.84 21.04 -20.75
N ALA A 321 -34.22 22.12 -20.05
CA ALA A 321 -35.49 22.40 -19.36
C ALA A 321 -35.71 21.69 -18.02
N ALA A 322 -36.24 22.29 -16.94
CA ALA A 322 -36.50 23.67 -16.53
C ALA A 322 -36.82 23.57 -15.02
N ALA A 323 -36.38 24.54 -14.21
CA ALA A 323 -36.92 24.76 -12.86
C ALA A 323 -38.35 25.37 -12.98
N PRO A 324 -39.29 25.24 -12.01
CA PRO A 324 -39.08 25.83 -10.67
C PRO A 324 -39.85 25.23 -9.44
N ALA A 325 -39.37 25.68 -8.27
CA ALA A 325 -40.10 26.08 -7.04
C ALA A 325 -40.75 25.05 -6.08
N SER A 326 -40.81 25.47 -4.82
CA SER A 326 -40.79 24.71 -3.55
C SER A 326 -42.08 24.74 -2.69
N ALA A 327 -42.32 23.62 -1.98
CA ALA A 327 -42.95 23.44 -0.62
C ALA A 327 -44.47 23.73 -0.38
N PRO A 328 -45.14 23.24 0.72
CA PRO A 328 -44.77 22.28 1.79
C PRO A 328 -45.84 21.16 2.09
N ALA A 329 -45.58 20.35 3.12
CA ALA A 329 -46.24 19.08 3.50
C ALA A 329 -47.57 19.14 4.30
N SER A 330 -48.38 18.07 4.23
CA SER A 330 -49.24 17.54 5.32
C SER A 330 -49.62 16.05 5.11
N ALA A 331 -49.67 15.28 6.21
CA ALA A 331 -49.93 13.83 6.32
C ALA A 331 -51.35 13.56 6.90
N PRO A 332 -51.79 12.31 7.22
CA PRO A 332 -51.61 10.98 6.62
C PRO A 332 -52.96 10.26 6.35
N THR A 333 -53.01 9.26 5.45
CA THR A 333 -54.05 8.20 5.49
C THR A 333 -53.49 6.87 4.99
N SER A 334 -53.91 5.79 5.66
CA SER A 334 -53.29 4.47 5.71
C SER A 334 -53.94 3.42 4.80
N ALA A 335 -53.04 2.63 4.17
CA ALA A 335 -53.12 1.21 3.78
C ALA A 335 -53.92 0.80 2.51
N PRO A 336 -53.55 -0.31 1.83
CA PRO A 336 -52.27 -1.04 1.78
C PRO A 336 -51.65 -0.97 0.36
N THR A 337 -50.40 -0.56 0.25
CA THR A 337 -49.67 -0.51 -1.02
C THR A 337 -48.40 -1.34 -0.94
N SER A 338 -48.11 -2.05 -2.03
CA SER A 338 -46.94 -2.88 -2.27
C SER A 338 -45.69 -2.33 -1.56
N ALA A 339 -45.16 -3.13 -0.63
CA ALA A 339 -44.00 -2.77 0.17
C ALA A 339 -42.88 -2.26 -0.73
N ALA A 340 -42.35 -1.07 -0.39
CA ALA A 340 -41.10 -0.59 -0.95
C ALA A 340 -40.03 -1.67 -0.77
N PRO A 341 -39.03 -1.76 -1.67
CA PRO A 341 -37.89 -2.64 -1.43
C PRO A 341 -37.31 -2.29 -0.05
N ALA A 342 -37.15 -3.30 0.80
CA ALA A 342 -36.55 -3.12 2.13
C ALA A 342 -35.18 -2.43 1.98
N ALA A 343 -34.91 -1.42 2.80
CA ALA A 343 -33.69 -0.63 2.69
C ALA A 343 -32.43 -1.43 3.04
N HIS A 344 -32.57 -2.51 3.81
CA HIS A 344 -31.47 -3.29 4.37
C HIS A 344 -31.74 -4.81 4.33
N LEU A 345 -30.67 -5.61 4.39
CA LEU A 345 -30.73 -7.07 4.43
C LEU A 345 -29.95 -7.59 5.65
N CYS A 346 -30.57 -8.41 6.48
CA CYS A 346 -29.87 -9.03 7.61
C CYS A 346 -29.07 -10.25 7.17
N ALA A 347 -27.74 -10.20 7.25
CA ALA A 347 -26.85 -11.31 6.89
C ALA A 347 -27.08 -12.60 7.70
N VAL A 348 -27.66 -12.53 8.91
CA VAL A 348 -27.86 -13.69 9.80
C VAL A 348 -29.21 -14.38 9.62
N CYS A 349 -30.27 -13.67 9.21
CA CYS A 349 -31.57 -14.30 8.93
C CYS A 349 -32.02 -14.19 7.47
N GLU A 350 -31.27 -13.47 6.64
CA GLU A 350 -31.48 -13.25 5.22
C GLU A 350 -32.85 -12.62 4.88
N GLN A 351 -33.44 -11.93 5.85
CA GLN A 351 -34.69 -11.18 5.66
C GLN A 351 -34.40 -9.70 5.45
N GLY A 352 -35.17 -9.08 4.55
CA GLY A 352 -35.20 -7.64 4.39
C GLY A 352 -35.73 -6.96 5.65
N VAL A 353 -35.08 -5.86 6.03
CA VAL A 353 -35.47 -5.01 7.17
C VAL A 353 -35.54 -3.55 6.72
N ASP A 354 -36.57 -2.85 7.19
CA ASP A 354 -36.81 -1.46 6.79
C ASP A 354 -35.82 -0.51 7.47
N ASP A 355 -35.49 -0.79 8.74
CA ASP A 355 -34.45 -0.11 9.52
C ASP A 355 -34.02 -1.03 10.68
N TRP A 356 -32.90 -0.71 11.31
CA TRP A 356 -32.38 -1.44 12.45
C TRP A 356 -32.90 -0.88 13.78
N SER A 357 -33.27 -1.76 14.71
CA SER A 357 -33.81 -1.34 16.00
C SER A 357 -32.71 -0.87 16.94
N THR A 358 -32.85 0.32 17.52
CA THR A 358 -31.96 0.78 18.60
C THR A 358 -32.39 0.14 19.92
N GLN A 359 -31.46 -0.48 20.65
CA GLN A 359 -31.75 -0.85 22.03
C GLN A 359 -31.81 0.40 22.90
N ALA A 360 -33.02 0.72 23.38
CA ALA A 360 -33.23 1.82 24.29
C ALA A 360 -32.69 1.46 25.69
N GLY A 361 -31.54 2.02 26.03
CA GLY A 361 -31.05 2.10 27.40
C GLY A 361 -29.56 1.76 27.55
N GLY A 362 -28.82 2.59 28.28
CA GLY A 362 -27.63 2.11 29.00
C GLY A 362 -26.43 3.05 29.04
N ALA A 363 -26.29 3.72 30.19
CA ALA A 363 -25.07 4.28 30.78
C ALA A 363 -24.30 5.39 30.02
N ASP A 364 -23.50 6.15 30.78
CA ASP A 364 -22.57 7.15 30.25
C ASP A 364 -21.47 6.47 29.43
N ARG A 365 -21.52 6.68 28.10
CA ARG A 365 -20.55 6.14 27.14
C ARG A 365 -19.53 7.16 26.66
N THR A 366 -19.52 8.37 27.22
CA THR A 366 -18.65 9.46 26.77
C THR A 366 -17.18 9.05 26.67
N PHE A 367 -16.71 8.23 27.62
CA PHE A 367 -15.35 7.70 27.64
C PHE A 367 -15.09 6.71 26.48
N LEU A 368 -15.97 5.73 26.31
CA LEU A 368 -15.83 4.70 25.27
C LEU A 368 -15.94 5.29 23.86
N ASP A 369 -16.84 6.25 23.67
CA ASP A 369 -17.05 6.94 22.40
C ASP A 369 -15.84 7.83 22.05
N ALA A 370 -15.25 8.51 23.04
CA ALA A 370 -14.02 9.28 22.86
C ALA A 370 -12.82 8.41 22.43
N LEU A 371 -12.82 7.13 22.83
CA LEU A 371 -11.81 6.16 22.42
C LEU A 371 -12.12 5.46 21.09
N GLY A 372 -13.26 5.77 20.45
CA GLY A 372 -13.73 5.08 19.25
C GLY A 372 -13.97 3.59 19.48
N THR A 373 -14.38 3.21 20.69
CA THR A 373 -14.49 1.80 21.09
C THR A 373 -15.51 1.04 20.25
N VAL A 374 -15.11 -0.16 19.85
CA VAL A 374 -15.95 -1.17 19.20
C VAL A 374 -16.18 -2.30 20.20
N ASP A 375 -17.35 -2.29 20.81
CA ASP A 375 -17.73 -3.21 21.90
C ASP A 375 -19.07 -3.91 21.66
N GLY A 376 -19.67 -3.71 20.48
CA GLY A 376 -21.00 -4.19 20.13
C GLY A 376 -22.13 -3.48 20.86
N LEU A 377 -21.87 -2.37 21.58
CA LEU A 377 -22.82 -1.67 22.46
C LEU A 377 -23.05 -0.19 22.09
N SER A 378 -22.27 0.39 21.17
CA SER A 378 -22.53 1.74 20.63
C SER A 378 -23.77 1.72 19.73
N ALA A 379 -24.89 2.28 20.20
CA ALA A 379 -26.16 2.40 19.47
C ALA A 379 -26.52 1.17 18.60
N SER A 380 -26.26 -0.03 19.09
CA SER A 380 -26.19 -1.23 18.27
C SER A 380 -27.57 -1.61 17.75
N GLN A 381 -27.68 -1.44 16.44
CA GLN A 381 -28.78 -1.71 15.55
C GLN A 381 -29.16 -3.21 15.56
N VAL A 382 -30.12 -3.64 16.37
CA VAL A 382 -30.60 -5.04 16.43
C VAL A 382 -31.51 -5.35 15.23
N CYS A 383 -31.37 -6.53 14.64
CA CYS A 383 -32.27 -6.98 13.59
C CYS A 383 -33.69 -7.21 14.17
N PRO A 384 -34.73 -6.48 13.72
CA PRO A 384 -36.10 -6.63 14.26
C PRO A 384 -36.74 -7.99 13.95
N LYS A 385 -36.17 -8.76 13.01
CA LYS A 385 -36.68 -10.07 12.59
C LYS A 385 -36.12 -11.23 13.41
N CYS A 386 -34.81 -11.24 13.65
CA CYS A 386 -34.14 -12.37 14.30
C CYS A 386 -33.43 -12.03 15.62
N GLY A 387 -33.35 -10.75 15.98
CA GLY A 387 -32.70 -10.29 17.20
C GLY A 387 -31.17 -10.25 17.13
N SER A 388 -30.55 -10.51 15.97
CA SER A 388 -29.09 -10.45 15.87
C SER A 388 -28.56 -9.04 16.12
N ASN A 389 -27.43 -8.92 16.79
CA ASN A 389 -26.72 -7.66 16.95
C ASN A 389 -25.64 -7.48 15.85
N ALA A 390 -24.97 -6.32 15.83
CA ALA A 390 -23.93 -6.02 14.84
C ALA A 390 -22.77 -7.02 14.89
N HIS A 391 -22.40 -7.50 16.08
CA HIS A 391 -21.32 -8.44 16.30
C HIS A 391 -21.60 -9.82 15.70
N GLU A 392 -22.79 -10.37 15.95
CA GLU A 392 -23.21 -11.65 15.38
C GLU A 392 -23.27 -11.59 13.84
N ARG A 393 -23.64 -10.44 13.28
CA ARG A 393 -23.60 -10.23 11.82
C ARG A 393 -22.18 -10.16 11.28
N HIS A 394 -21.28 -9.44 11.94
CA HIS A 394 -19.86 -9.41 11.60
C HIS A 394 -19.23 -10.80 11.64
N LEU A 395 -19.41 -11.54 12.74
CA LEU A 395 -18.87 -12.88 12.88
C LEU A 395 -19.34 -13.81 11.76
N TRP A 396 -20.63 -13.76 11.40
CA TRP A 396 -21.16 -14.54 10.28
C TRP A 396 -20.59 -14.11 8.93
N LEU A 397 -20.51 -12.81 8.65
CA LEU A 397 -19.96 -12.29 7.40
C LEU A 397 -18.46 -12.58 7.28
N TYR A 398 -17.67 -12.37 8.33
CA TYR A 398 -16.26 -12.70 8.32
C TYR A 398 -15.99 -14.19 8.15
N THR A 399 -16.78 -15.06 8.79
CA THR A 399 -16.63 -16.51 8.57
C THR A 399 -17.05 -16.94 7.17
N ALA A 400 -18.02 -16.27 6.54
CA ALA A 400 -18.42 -16.52 5.15
C ALA A 400 -17.36 -16.04 4.15
N PHE A 401 -16.84 -14.82 4.31
CA PHE A 401 -15.89 -14.19 3.36
C PHE A 401 -14.43 -14.61 3.58
N SER A 402 -14.10 -15.21 4.72
CA SER A 402 -12.78 -15.83 4.95
C SER A 402 -12.66 -17.24 4.36
N HIS A 403 -13.75 -17.81 3.84
CA HIS A 403 -13.81 -19.19 3.35
C HIS A 403 -13.49 -20.27 4.42
N LEU A 404 -13.37 -19.89 5.71
CA LEU A 404 -12.96 -20.80 6.79
C LEU A 404 -13.92 -21.97 7.00
N LEU A 405 -15.22 -21.75 6.76
CA LEU A 405 -16.25 -22.76 7.00
C LEU A 405 -16.62 -23.57 5.75
N GLU A 406 -15.98 -23.36 4.60
CA GLU A 406 -16.28 -24.12 3.37
C GLU A 406 -16.04 -25.62 3.52
N GLN A 407 -15.03 -25.98 4.31
CA GLN A 407 -14.69 -27.37 4.61
C GLN A 407 -15.16 -27.79 6.01
N ALA A 408 -16.15 -27.10 6.60
CA ALA A 408 -16.61 -27.37 7.96
C ALA A 408 -16.94 -28.86 8.19
N GLY A 409 -17.50 -29.55 7.19
CA GLY A 409 -17.79 -30.99 7.24
C GLY A 409 -16.59 -31.90 7.54
N ALA A 410 -15.36 -31.44 7.30
CA ALA A 410 -14.12 -32.14 7.62
C ALA A 410 -13.45 -31.66 8.92
N MET A 411 -13.97 -30.59 9.54
CA MET A 411 -13.36 -29.92 10.69
C MET A 411 -13.91 -30.41 12.03
N ARG A 412 -13.05 -30.46 13.04
CA ARG A 412 -13.45 -30.48 14.45
C ARG A 412 -13.44 -29.05 15.00
N ILE A 413 -14.60 -28.58 15.43
CA ILE A 413 -14.82 -27.18 15.84
C ILE A 413 -15.12 -27.13 17.34
N LEU A 414 -14.38 -26.29 18.06
CA LEU A 414 -14.68 -25.91 19.45
C LEU A 414 -15.25 -24.48 19.45
N HIS A 415 -16.43 -24.29 20.04
CA HIS A 415 -17.08 -22.99 20.18
C HIS A 415 -17.31 -22.68 21.66
N ILE A 416 -16.61 -21.66 22.15
CA ILE A 416 -16.65 -21.17 23.54
C ILE A 416 -17.56 -19.95 23.59
N ALA A 417 -18.49 -19.94 24.54
CA ALA A 417 -19.55 -18.94 24.69
C ALA A 417 -20.40 -18.73 23.42
N PRO A 418 -21.01 -19.81 22.87
CA PRO A 418 -21.64 -19.77 21.55
C PRO A 418 -22.85 -18.83 21.47
N GLU A 419 -22.89 -17.98 20.44
CA GLU A 419 -24.09 -17.21 20.13
C GLU A 419 -25.16 -18.11 19.49
N PRO A 420 -26.41 -18.15 20.00
CA PRO A 420 -27.39 -19.18 19.61
C PRO A 420 -27.68 -19.26 18.10
N ARG A 421 -27.65 -18.11 17.40
CA ARG A 421 -27.91 -18.04 15.95
C ARG A 421 -26.73 -18.56 15.12
N ILE A 422 -25.51 -18.29 15.57
CA ILE A 422 -24.27 -18.70 14.90
C ILE A 422 -24.03 -20.19 15.14
N GLU A 423 -24.23 -20.66 16.38
CA GLU A 423 -24.20 -22.07 16.70
C GLU A 423 -25.16 -22.88 15.82
N SER A 424 -26.41 -22.42 15.67
CA SER A 424 -27.40 -23.10 14.83
C SER A 424 -26.93 -23.23 13.37
N ARG A 425 -26.24 -22.22 12.83
CA ARG A 425 -25.69 -22.23 11.47
C ARG A 425 -24.49 -23.16 11.34
N ILE A 426 -23.51 -23.09 12.25
CA ILE A 426 -22.32 -23.98 12.20
C ILE A 426 -22.75 -25.45 12.33
N ARG A 427 -23.70 -25.78 13.22
CA ARG A 427 -24.22 -27.15 13.36
C ARG A 427 -24.85 -27.68 12.07
N ARG A 428 -25.48 -26.82 11.25
CA ARG A 428 -26.09 -27.21 9.96
C ARG A 428 -25.05 -27.52 8.88
N LEU A 429 -23.82 -27.01 9.02
CA LEU A 429 -22.71 -27.36 8.14
C LEU A 429 -22.17 -28.78 8.40
N ALA A 430 -22.74 -29.48 9.39
CA ALA A 430 -22.45 -30.87 9.75
C ALA A 430 -20.94 -31.15 9.92
N PRO A 431 -20.24 -30.40 10.79
CA PRO A 431 -18.81 -30.63 11.01
C PRO A 431 -18.53 -32.02 11.57
N LEU A 432 -17.31 -32.50 11.36
CA LEU A 432 -16.84 -33.81 11.85
C LEU A 432 -17.04 -33.93 13.36
N GLU A 433 -16.82 -32.85 14.08
CA GLU A 433 -17.14 -32.71 15.50
C GLU A 433 -17.47 -31.25 15.81
N TYR A 434 -18.51 -31.00 16.62
CA TYR A 434 -18.81 -29.66 17.14
C TYR A 434 -19.03 -29.71 18.65
N VAL A 435 -18.12 -29.08 19.39
CA VAL A 435 -18.16 -28.97 20.85
C VAL A 435 -18.50 -27.53 21.21
N ALA A 436 -19.61 -27.35 21.93
CA ALA A 436 -20.04 -26.05 22.45
C ALA A 436 -19.92 -26.03 23.97
N VAL A 437 -19.26 -25.00 24.51
CA VAL A 437 -19.09 -24.82 25.96
C VAL A 437 -19.41 -23.40 26.38
N ASP A 438 -20.16 -23.24 27.47
CA ASP A 438 -20.45 -21.93 28.05
C ASP A 438 -19.75 -21.81 29.42
N PRO A 439 -18.62 -21.06 29.51
CA PRO A 439 -17.87 -20.91 30.74
C PRO A 439 -18.66 -20.13 31.81
N PHE A 440 -19.64 -19.31 31.42
CA PHE A 440 -20.41 -18.49 32.34
C PHE A 440 -21.58 -19.25 32.99
N ALA A 441 -21.88 -20.44 32.49
CA ALA A 441 -22.76 -21.40 33.14
C ALA A 441 -22.04 -22.24 34.22
N GLY A 442 -20.73 -22.04 34.43
CA GLY A 442 -19.92 -22.77 35.42
C GLY A 442 -19.57 -24.20 35.00
N THR A 443 -19.60 -24.48 33.70
CA THR A 443 -19.50 -25.85 33.16
C THR A 443 -18.10 -26.29 32.76
N ILE A 444 -17.15 -25.36 32.67
CA ILE A 444 -15.77 -25.62 32.23
C ILE A 444 -14.80 -24.57 32.79
N ASP A 445 -13.57 -24.98 33.08
CA ASP A 445 -12.45 -24.10 33.40
C ASP A 445 -11.70 -23.75 32.10
N LEU A 446 -11.61 -22.45 31.76
CA LEU A 446 -10.95 -21.99 30.55
C LEU A 446 -9.43 -22.04 30.63
N GLU A 447 -8.87 -22.02 31.84
CA GLU A 447 -7.42 -22.18 32.05
C GLU A 447 -6.99 -23.65 31.97
N ALA A 448 -7.96 -24.58 31.98
CA ALA A 448 -7.74 -26.02 31.87
C ALA A 448 -8.96 -26.71 31.21
N LEU A 449 -9.08 -26.61 29.89
CA LEU A 449 -10.26 -27.08 29.13
C LEU A 449 -10.45 -28.60 29.16
N GLY A 450 -9.44 -29.36 29.56
CA GLY A 450 -9.51 -30.82 29.68
C GLY A 450 -9.56 -31.59 28.35
N PHE A 451 -9.38 -30.91 27.21
CA PHE A 451 -9.27 -31.53 25.89
C PHE A 451 -7.83 -31.98 25.59
N GLY A 452 -7.66 -32.99 24.73
CA GLY A 452 -6.32 -33.42 24.25
C GLY A 452 -5.63 -32.35 23.39
N GLU A 453 -4.29 -32.43 23.28
CA GLU A 453 -3.50 -31.54 22.41
C GLU A 453 -3.88 -31.73 20.93
N ALA A 454 -3.78 -30.66 20.13
CA ALA A 454 -3.96 -30.70 18.67
C ALA A 454 -5.24 -31.43 18.21
N ARG A 455 -6.36 -31.18 18.89
CA ARG A 455 -7.64 -31.83 18.61
C ARG A 455 -8.45 -31.10 17.55
N PHE A 456 -8.54 -29.78 17.65
CA PHE A 456 -9.48 -28.96 16.88
C PHE A 456 -8.82 -28.31 15.66
N ASP A 457 -9.58 -28.18 14.58
CA ASP A 457 -9.19 -27.47 13.36
C ASP A 457 -9.56 -25.98 13.44
N LEU A 458 -10.67 -25.67 14.13
CA LEU A 458 -11.15 -24.32 14.37
C LEU A 458 -11.60 -24.17 15.83
N VAL A 459 -11.18 -23.07 16.46
CA VAL A 459 -11.69 -22.60 17.74
C VAL A 459 -12.37 -21.25 17.53
N VAL A 460 -13.59 -21.09 18.01
CA VAL A 460 -14.31 -19.80 18.07
C VAL A 460 -14.49 -19.44 19.54
N CYS A 461 -13.96 -18.29 19.95
CA CYS A 461 -13.89 -17.85 21.35
C CYS A 461 -14.11 -16.33 21.44
N ASN A 462 -15.35 -15.89 21.22
CA ASN A 462 -15.69 -14.47 21.16
C ASN A 462 -16.13 -13.94 22.53
N HIS A 463 -15.78 -12.69 22.83
CA HIS A 463 -16.22 -11.96 24.03
C HIS A 463 -15.90 -12.62 25.38
N VAL A 464 -14.87 -13.47 25.39
CA VAL A 464 -14.39 -14.18 26.58
C VAL A 464 -13.16 -13.51 27.16
N LEU A 465 -12.23 -13.08 26.29
CA LEU A 465 -10.91 -12.60 26.70
C LEU A 465 -10.98 -11.29 27.50
N GLU A 466 -12.02 -10.48 27.37
CA GLU A 466 -12.19 -9.24 28.13
C GLU A 466 -12.75 -9.44 29.56
N ARG A 467 -13.07 -10.70 29.92
CA ARG A 467 -13.75 -11.07 31.18
C ARG A 467 -12.91 -11.94 32.11
N VAL A 468 -11.96 -12.70 31.56
CA VAL A 468 -11.11 -13.63 32.33
C VAL A 468 -10.01 -12.92 33.10
N ALA A 469 -9.45 -13.47 34.18
CA ALA A 469 -8.34 -12.81 34.86
C ALA A 469 -7.01 -12.96 34.09
N ARG A 470 -6.80 -14.12 33.44
CA ARG A 470 -5.54 -14.50 32.80
C ARG A 470 -5.75 -14.86 31.32
N PRO A 471 -5.93 -13.86 30.44
CA PRO A 471 -6.18 -14.13 29.02
C PRO A 471 -4.98 -14.80 28.33
N ASP A 472 -3.76 -14.58 28.84
CA ASP A 472 -2.54 -15.26 28.41
C ASP A 472 -2.61 -16.78 28.61
N VAL A 473 -3.10 -17.23 29.77
CA VAL A 473 -3.26 -18.65 30.10
C VAL A 473 -4.35 -19.29 29.25
N VAL A 474 -5.49 -18.60 29.09
CA VAL A 474 -6.58 -19.05 28.23
C VAL A 474 -6.10 -19.22 26.80
N LEU A 475 -5.41 -18.22 26.24
CA LEU A 475 -4.88 -18.30 24.87
C LEU A 475 -3.87 -19.43 24.70
N ALA A 476 -3.00 -19.68 25.67
CA ALA A 476 -2.08 -20.81 25.65
C ALA A 476 -2.83 -22.16 25.61
N GLU A 477 -3.95 -22.27 26.34
CA GLU A 477 -4.79 -23.46 26.36
C GLU A 477 -5.56 -23.65 25.04
N LEU A 478 -6.05 -22.57 24.43
CA LEU A 478 -6.64 -22.60 23.08
C LEU A 478 -5.60 -23.01 22.04
N HIS A 479 -4.39 -22.45 22.12
CA HIS A 479 -3.28 -22.81 21.25
C HIS A 479 -2.92 -24.29 21.41
N ARG A 480 -2.86 -24.84 22.62
CA ARG A 480 -2.63 -26.27 22.87
C ARG A 480 -3.69 -27.15 22.22
N CYS A 481 -4.96 -26.77 22.31
CA CYS A 481 -6.09 -27.52 21.76
C CYS A 481 -6.16 -27.50 20.23
N LEU A 482 -5.65 -26.46 19.58
CA LEU A 482 -5.62 -26.33 18.12
C LEU A 482 -4.54 -27.23 17.47
N LYS A 483 -4.83 -27.76 16.29
CA LYS A 483 -3.83 -28.42 15.44
C LYS A 483 -2.83 -27.41 14.88
N PRO A 484 -1.61 -27.82 14.53
CA PRO A 484 -0.75 -27.03 13.66
C PRO A 484 -1.49 -26.66 12.36
N GLY A 485 -1.48 -25.39 11.98
CA GLY A 485 -2.29 -24.84 10.89
C GLY A 485 -3.76 -24.57 11.23
N GLY A 486 -4.20 -24.87 12.46
CA GLY A 486 -5.58 -24.64 12.91
C GLY A 486 -5.88 -23.16 13.16
N HIS A 487 -7.16 -22.79 13.06
CA HIS A 487 -7.61 -21.40 13.10
C HIS A 487 -8.26 -21.05 14.44
N LEU A 488 -8.01 -19.83 14.92
CA LEU A 488 -8.68 -19.21 16.06
C LEU A 488 -9.46 -17.98 15.57
N ILE A 489 -10.74 -17.91 15.89
CA ILE A 489 -11.55 -16.69 15.82
C ILE A 489 -11.79 -16.24 17.25
N ALA A 490 -11.35 -15.04 17.60
CA ALA A 490 -11.39 -14.52 18.96
C ALA A 490 -11.81 -13.05 18.97
N GLN A 491 -13.02 -12.78 18.49
CA GLN A 491 -13.57 -11.43 18.51
C GLN A 491 -13.62 -10.90 19.95
N THR A 492 -13.20 -9.65 20.13
CA THR A 492 -13.13 -9.02 21.45
C THR A 492 -13.47 -7.53 21.36
N SER A 493 -13.75 -6.92 22.51
CA SER A 493 -13.97 -5.47 22.58
C SER A 493 -12.66 -4.72 22.37
N TYR A 494 -12.65 -3.79 21.42
CA TYR A 494 -11.43 -3.16 20.91
C TYR A 494 -11.58 -1.65 20.81
N ALA A 495 -10.60 -0.90 21.30
CA ALA A 495 -10.56 0.55 21.18
C ALA A 495 -9.27 0.99 20.46
N PRO A 496 -9.35 1.36 19.17
CA PRO A 496 -8.15 1.68 18.37
C PRO A 496 -7.42 2.94 18.86
N ALA A 497 -8.09 3.84 19.59
CA ALA A 497 -7.44 5.00 20.18
C ALA A 497 -6.58 4.66 21.42
N LEU A 498 -6.77 3.49 22.03
CA LEU A 498 -5.92 3.03 23.12
C LEU A 498 -4.66 2.40 22.54
N ARG A 499 -3.50 2.96 22.87
CA ARG A 499 -2.20 2.37 22.50
C ARG A 499 -1.93 1.06 23.24
N GLN A 500 -2.40 0.95 24.48
CA GLN A 500 -2.23 -0.22 25.34
C GLN A 500 -3.58 -0.64 25.91
N THR A 501 -3.72 -1.94 26.17
CA THR A 501 -4.90 -2.53 26.77
C THR A 501 -5.12 -1.94 28.17
N LEU A 502 -6.30 -1.37 28.36
CA LEU A 502 -6.71 -0.82 29.65
C LEU A 502 -7.29 -1.96 30.49
N GLU A 503 -6.64 -2.29 31.60
CA GLU A 503 -7.03 -3.37 32.49
C GLU A 503 -7.15 -2.90 33.94
N ALA A 504 -8.14 -3.41 34.66
CA ALA A 504 -8.33 -3.13 36.07
C ALA A 504 -7.40 -3.97 36.95
N ASP A 505 -6.69 -3.32 37.86
CA ASP A 505 -5.79 -3.92 38.85
C ASP A 505 -6.48 -4.21 40.20
N ALA A 506 -7.74 -3.81 40.36
CA ALA A 506 -8.53 -3.96 41.58
C ALA A 506 -9.98 -4.35 41.29
N ALA A 507 -10.70 -4.78 42.34
CA ALA A 507 -12.12 -5.10 42.26
C ALA A 507 -12.94 -3.87 41.83
N LEU A 508 -13.67 -4.01 40.73
CA LEU A 508 -14.45 -2.92 40.14
C LEU A 508 -15.87 -2.85 40.73
N THR A 509 -16.41 -1.64 40.81
CA THR A 509 -17.86 -1.48 40.95
C THR A 509 -18.52 -1.72 39.58
N PRO A 510 -19.75 -2.28 39.52
CA PRO A 510 -20.46 -2.48 38.26
C PRO A 510 -20.62 -1.19 37.44
N GLN A 511 -20.77 -0.05 38.11
CA GLN A 511 -20.89 1.25 37.46
C GLN A 511 -19.58 1.70 36.80
N PHE A 512 -18.43 1.44 37.44
CA PHE A 512 -17.12 1.74 36.84
C PHE A 512 -16.87 0.87 35.61
N ALA A 513 -17.14 -0.43 35.73
CA ALA A 513 -16.93 -1.39 34.65
C ALA A 513 -17.82 -1.09 33.43
N VAL A 514 -19.10 -0.75 33.65
CA VAL A 514 -19.98 -0.30 32.55
C VAL A 514 -19.45 0.97 31.87
N ARG A 515 -18.96 1.95 32.64
CA ARG A 515 -18.48 3.23 32.09
C ARG A 515 -17.18 3.12 31.29
N HIS A 516 -16.25 2.28 31.72
CA HIS A 516 -14.90 2.21 31.13
C HIS A 516 -14.63 0.96 30.29
N PHE A 517 -15.43 -0.10 30.46
CA PHE A 517 -15.30 -1.38 29.73
C PHE A 517 -16.60 -1.79 29.02
N GLY A 518 -17.65 -0.97 29.08
CA GLY A 518 -18.92 -1.16 28.38
C GLY A 518 -19.91 -2.08 29.08
N ARG A 519 -19.45 -3.03 29.93
CA ARG A 519 -20.32 -3.95 30.68
C ARG A 519 -19.84 -4.17 32.10
N ALA A 520 -20.78 -4.55 32.97
CA ALA A 520 -20.52 -4.78 34.40
C ALA A 520 -19.60 -5.99 34.67
N ASP A 521 -19.49 -6.91 33.73
CA ASP A 521 -18.77 -8.18 33.84
C ASP A 521 -17.43 -8.21 33.08
N ARG A 522 -16.96 -7.05 32.60
CA ARG A 522 -15.68 -6.89 31.92
C ARG A 522 -14.65 -6.24 32.83
N VAL A 523 -13.40 -6.68 32.70
CA VAL A 523 -12.27 -6.20 33.52
C VAL A 523 -11.20 -5.50 32.69
N ARG A 524 -11.31 -5.53 31.36
CA ARG A 524 -10.39 -4.87 30.44
C ARG A 524 -11.06 -4.39 29.15
N LEU A 525 -10.39 -3.45 28.47
CA LEU A 525 -10.67 -3.01 27.11
C LEU A 525 -9.38 -3.08 26.29
N PHE A 526 -9.39 -3.89 25.23
CA PHE A 526 -8.19 -4.12 24.42
C PHE A 526 -7.86 -2.91 23.55
N GLY A 527 -6.58 -2.53 23.54
CA GLY A 527 -6.04 -1.46 22.71
C GLY A 527 -5.32 -2.01 21.47
N ALA A 528 -4.58 -1.16 20.77
CA ALA A 528 -3.80 -1.49 19.57
C ALA A 528 -2.71 -2.56 19.82
N ASP A 529 -2.36 -2.84 21.08
CA ASP A 529 -1.45 -3.90 21.51
C ASP A 529 -2.08 -5.31 21.54
N VAL A 530 -3.39 -5.42 21.32
CA VAL A 530 -4.10 -6.70 21.33
C VAL A 530 -3.48 -7.80 20.46
N PRO A 531 -2.88 -7.55 19.28
CA PRO A 531 -2.26 -8.61 18.49
C PRO A 531 -1.00 -9.19 19.16
N GLU A 532 -0.31 -8.41 20.00
CA GLU A 532 0.86 -8.87 20.74
C GLU A 532 0.49 -9.96 21.76
N LEU A 533 -0.69 -9.86 22.35
CA LEU A 533 -1.23 -10.87 23.27
C LEU A 533 -1.41 -12.22 22.56
N PHE A 534 -1.98 -12.21 21.34
CA PHE A 534 -2.14 -13.42 20.52
C PHE A 534 -0.78 -13.97 20.07
N ARG A 535 0.14 -13.10 19.65
CA ARG A 535 1.50 -13.48 19.25
C ARG A 535 2.29 -14.11 20.39
N GLY A 536 2.15 -13.57 21.60
CA GLY A 536 2.75 -14.12 22.82
C GLY A 536 2.26 -15.52 23.17
N ALA A 537 1.04 -15.88 22.76
CA ALA A 537 0.47 -17.21 22.93
C ALA A 537 0.80 -18.20 21.78
N GLY A 538 1.59 -17.78 20.79
CA GLY A 538 2.01 -18.63 19.67
C GLY A 538 1.08 -18.60 18.45
N PHE A 539 0.19 -17.62 18.36
CA PHE A 539 -0.65 -17.42 17.20
C PHE A 539 -0.01 -16.43 16.19
N ALA A 540 -0.16 -16.72 14.91
CA ALA A 540 0.19 -15.83 13.82
C ALA A 540 -1.07 -15.13 13.28
N GLY A 541 -0.95 -13.87 12.86
CA GLY A 541 -2.04 -13.07 12.32
C GLY A 541 -2.18 -11.72 13.01
N GLU A 542 -2.99 -10.86 12.42
CA GLU A 542 -3.35 -9.52 12.90
C GLU A 542 -4.86 -9.36 12.72
N PRO A 543 -5.56 -8.55 13.55
CA PRO A 543 -6.95 -8.21 13.31
C PRO A 543 -7.11 -7.62 11.91
N VAL A 544 -7.90 -8.28 11.08
CA VAL A 544 -8.08 -7.88 9.67
C VAL A 544 -9.12 -6.76 9.61
N PRO A 545 -8.81 -5.58 9.08
CA PRO A 545 -9.78 -4.49 9.01
C PRO A 545 -11.06 -4.91 8.28
N HIS A 546 -12.21 -4.38 8.70
CA HIS A 546 -13.49 -4.64 8.05
C HIS A 546 -13.42 -4.42 6.54
N ALA A 547 -12.83 -3.30 6.11
CA ALA A 547 -12.67 -2.95 4.69
C ALA A 547 -11.80 -3.95 3.91
N SER A 548 -10.88 -4.67 4.57
CA SER A 548 -10.06 -5.68 3.92
C SER A 548 -10.81 -7.01 3.73
N MET A 549 -11.73 -7.34 4.64
CA MET A 549 -12.52 -8.59 4.58
C MET A 549 -13.85 -8.45 3.84
N LEU A 550 -14.53 -7.31 4.00
CA LEU A 550 -15.91 -7.07 3.58
C LEU A 550 -16.04 -5.76 2.79
N GLY A 551 -14.95 -5.14 2.32
CA GLY A 551 -14.90 -3.75 1.81
C GLY A 551 -15.75 -3.41 0.59
N GLU A 552 -16.33 -4.39 -0.08
CA GLU A 552 -17.32 -4.17 -1.15
C GLU A 552 -18.76 -4.07 -0.61
N LEU A 553 -18.96 -4.41 0.67
CA LEU A 553 -20.25 -4.39 1.35
C LEU A 553 -20.44 -3.10 2.14
N ASP A 554 -21.61 -2.48 1.98
CA ASP A 554 -22.02 -1.36 2.82
C ASP A 554 -22.34 -1.86 4.24
N ALA A 555 -21.44 -1.58 5.18
CA ALA A 555 -21.57 -1.95 6.59
C ALA A 555 -22.84 -1.39 7.23
N ALA A 556 -23.23 -0.15 6.91
CA ALA A 556 -24.44 0.46 7.44
C ALA A 556 -25.68 -0.23 6.88
N ALA A 557 -25.67 -0.62 5.59
CA ALA A 557 -26.76 -1.37 4.98
C ALA A 557 -26.94 -2.79 5.55
N LEU A 558 -25.89 -3.37 6.15
CA LEU A 558 -25.90 -4.68 6.82
C LEU A 558 -26.04 -4.57 8.34
N GLY A 559 -26.17 -3.35 8.89
CA GLY A 559 -26.24 -3.10 10.33
C GLY A 559 -24.96 -3.48 11.06
N CYS A 560 -23.82 -3.46 10.38
CA CYS A 560 -22.51 -3.79 10.90
C CYS A 560 -21.75 -2.51 11.26
N ASP A 561 -20.86 -2.58 12.25
CA ASP A 561 -19.93 -1.49 12.57
C ASP A 561 -18.62 -1.64 11.76
N ALA A 562 -18.42 -0.82 10.73
CA ALA A 562 -17.23 -0.88 9.88
C ALA A 562 -15.89 -0.72 10.62
N ARG A 563 -15.92 -0.29 11.89
CA ARG A 563 -14.73 -0.17 12.74
C ARG A 563 -14.32 -1.50 13.38
N GLU A 564 -15.21 -2.51 13.41
CA GLU A 564 -14.93 -3.80 14.02
C GLU A 564 -14.03 -4.65 13.11
N PRO A 565 -12.78 -4.95 13.47
CA PRO A 565 -11.94 -5.83 12.66
C PRO A 565 -12.27 -7.31 12.91
N PHE A 566 -11.82 -8.18 12.02
CA PHE A 566 -11.89 -9.63 12.17
C PHE A 566 -10.65 -10.16 12.88
N PHE A 567 -10.82 -10.59 14.14
CA PHE A 567 -9.80 -11.23 14.98
C PHE A 567 -9.67 -12.71 14.61
N HIS A 568 -8.96 -12.95 13.50
CA HIS A 568 -8.63 -14.28 13.01
C HIS A 568 -7.13 -14.53 13.09
N PHE A 569 -6.77 -15.63 13.72
CA PHE A 569 -5.39 -16.04 13.93
C PHE A 569 -5.19 -17.52 13.57
N VAL A 570 -3.95 -17.91 13.33
CA VAL A 570 -3.57 -19.26 12.91
C VAL A 570 -2.47 -19.79 13.84
N LYS A 571 -2.57 -21.06 14.23
CA LYS A 571 -1.50 -21.77 14.92
C LYS A 571 -0.46 -22.24 13.91
N ASP A 572 0.81 -21.94 14.14
CA ASP A 572 1.89 -22.31 13.21
C ASP A 572 2.00 -23.83 12.98
N ALA A 573 2.31 -24.22 11.74
CA ALA A 573 2.29 -25.61 11.27
C ALA A 573 3.50 -26.49 11.71
N VAL A 574 4.55 -25.91 12.31
CA VAL A 574 5.82 -26.61 12.58
C VAL A 574 6.23 -26.49 14.06
N PRO A 575 6.44 -27.60 14.79
CA PRO A 575 7.04 -27.53 16.12
C PRO A 575 8.55 -27.26 16.01
N ALA A 576 9.04 -26.24 16.72
CA ALA A 576 10.45 -25.85 16.68
C ALA A 576 11.39 -26.97 17.19
N PRO A 577 12.37 -27.47 16.42
CA PRO A 577 13.34 -28.45 16.90
C PRO A 577 14.57 -27.80 17.56
N ARG A 578 15.00 -28.39 18.68
CA ARG A 578 16.22 -28.05 19.43
C ARG A 578 17.50 -28.56 18.74
N THR A 579 18.53 -27.69 18.71
CA THR A 579 19.99 -27.79 18.39
C THR A 579 20.65 -29.19 18.19
N ARG A 580 21.68 -29.41 17.33
CA ARG A 580 23.04 -28.77 17.38
C ARG A 580 23.99 -29.12 16.17
N ALA A 581 24.83 -28.13 15.80
CA ALA A 581 26.22 -28.14 15.23
C ALA A 581 26.49 -28.72 13.80
N THR A 582 26.97 -27.99 12.78
CA THR A 582 28.27 -27.27 12.63
C THR A 582 28.35 -26.49 11.29
N ALA A 583 29.14 -25.40 11.26
CA ALA A 583 29.52 -24.49 10.16
C ALA A 583 28.40 -23.62 9.54
N ALA A 584 28.47 -22.31 9.85
CA ALA A 584 27.36 -21.35 9.87
C ALA A 584 26.88 -20.84 8.48
N PRO A 585 25.58 -21.01 8.17
CA PRO A 585 24.84 -20.15 7.26
C PRO A 585 24.05 -19.07 8.03
N ARG A 586 23.89 -17.91 7.37
CA ARG A 586 23.44 -16.61 7.89
C ARG A 586 22.03 -16.66 8.54
N SER A 587 21.88 -15.85 9.57
CA SER A 587 20.81 -15.82 10.58
C SER A 587 19.39 -15.70 10.03
N ALA A 588 18.47 -16.41 10.70
CA ALA A 588 17.04 -16.09 10.74
C ALA A 588 16.82 -14.58 10.96
N ARG A 589 15.89 -13.98 10.21
CA ARG A 589 15.55 -12.55 10.34
C ARG A 589 15.00 -12.27 11.74
N ARG A 590 15.86 -11.73 12.59
CA ARG A 590 15.54 -11.06 13.86
C ARG A 590 14.58 -9.91 13.53
N ALA A 591 13.59 -9.64 14.38
CA ALA A 591 12.78 -8.44 14.24
C ALA A 591 13.70 -7.21 14.08
N PRO A 592 13.39 -6.27 13.15
CA PRO A 592 14.23 -5.11 12.93
C PRO A 592 14.39 -4.34 14.25
N LYS A 593 15.63 -3.98 14.58
CA LYS A 593 15.92 -3.21 15.80
C LYS A 593 15.23 -1.85 15.72
N PRO A 594 14.76 -1.29 16.85
CA PRO A 594 14.20 0.06 16.86
C PRO A 594 15.23 1.06 16.32
N ILE A 595 14.75 2.07 15.60
CA ILE A 595 15.57 3.18 15.12
C ILE A 595 15.58 4.27 16.19
N ARG A 596 16.77 4.71 16.59
CA ARG A 596 16.98 5.81 17.52
C ARG A 596 17.68 6.96 16.80
N LEU A 597 16.95 8.05 16.61
CA LEU A 597 17.46 9.32 16.07
C LEU A 597 18.19 10.07 17.18
N VAL A 598 19.49 10.28 16.98
CA VAL A 598 20.38 10.96 17.89
C VAL A 598 20.73 12.32 17.30
N CYS A 599 20.15 13.38 17.86
CA CYS A 599 20.27 14.72 17.35
C CYS A 599 20.65 15.68 18.48
N ALA A 600 21.59 16.59 18.21
CA ALA A 600 21.94 17.66 19.14
C ALA A 600 21.54 19.00 18.55
N THR A 601 20.81 19.81 19.31
CA THR A 601 20.27 21.08 18.84
C THR A 601 20.54 22.20 19.83
N ARG A 602 20.73 23.42 19.34
CA ARG A 602 20.76 24.63 20.18
C ARG A 602 19.37 25.08 20.63
N LYS A 603 18.32 24.50 20.06
CA LYS A 603 16.92 24.77 20.40
C LYS A 603 16.53 24.05 21.69
N THR A 604 15.44 24.49 22.31
CA THR A 604 14.82 23.74 23.40
C THR A 604 14.11 22.49 22.87
N GLN A 605 13.82 21.51 23.72
CA GLN A 605 13.03 20.35 23.34
C GLN A 605 11.64 20.74 22.80
N GLN A 606 11.03 21.81 23.31
CA GLN A 606 9.75 22.33 22.86
C GLN A 606 9.84 22.95 21.45
N ASP A 607 10.94 23.65 21.17
CA ASP A 607 11.13 24.36 19.91
C ASP A 607 11.70 23.46 18.81
N PHE A 608 12.37 22.36 19.16
CA PHE A 608 12.98 21.42 18.23
C PHE A 608 12.01 21.02 17.10
N MET A 609 10.82 20.54 17.44
CA MET A 609 9.83 20.06 16.45
C MET A 609 9.32 21.16 15.51
N ARG A 610 9.35 22.43 15.94
CA ARG A 610 8.78 23.55 15.18
C ARG A 610 9.82 24.32 14.39
N GLU A 611 11.00 24.49 14.97
CA GLU A 611 12.03 25.42 14.48
C GLU A 611 13.20 24.74 13.76
N THR A 612 13.39 23.44 13.92
CA THR A 612 14.47 22.69 13.24
C THR A 612 13.95 21.99 11.98
N ALA A 613 14.82 21.79 10.99
CA ALA A 613 14.44 21.13 9.74
C ALA A 613 14.09 19.66 9.97
N LEU A 614 14.83 19.00 10.86
CA LEU A 614 14.59 17.63 11.27
C LEU A 614 13.26 17.51 11.99
N GLY A 615 13.04 18.30 13.04
CA GLY A 615 11.80 18.29 13.81
C GLY A 615 10.55 18.58 12.96
N ARG A 616 10.63 19.57 12.05
CA ARG A 616 9.55 19.86 11.10
C ARG A 616 9.26 18.66 10.21
N SER A 617 10.29 18.06 9.60
CA SER A 617 10.12 16.92 8.69
C SER A 617 9.54 15.69 9.38
N LEU A 618 9.96 15.40 10.63
CA LEU A 618 9.41 14.31 11.42
C LEU A 618 7.94 14.51 11.79
N SER A 619 7.50 15.77 11.91
CA SER A 619 6.10 16.12 12.23
C SER A 619 5.15 15.89 11.05
N VAL A 620 5.66 15.75 9.83
CA VAL A 620 4.86 15.52 8.61
C VAL A 620 4.44 14.05 8.50
N HIS A 621 5.19 13.14 9.12
CA HIS A 621 5.00 11.70 9.01
C HIS A 621 4.26 11.15 10.24
N ARG A 622 3.21 10.35 10.01
CA ARG A 622 2.56 9.57 11.07
C ARG A 622 3.14 8.16 11.06
N TYR A 623 3.92 7.83 12.08
CA TYR A 623 4.55 6.52 12.22
C TYR A 623 3.71 5.60 13.10
N VAL A 624 3.50 4.36 12.66
CA VAL A 624 2.90 3.28 13.47
C VAL A 624 3.81 2.96 14.66
N GLU A 625 5.10 2.82 14.40
CA GLU A 625 6.17 2.79 15.39
C GLU A 625 7.11 3.98 15.12
N PRO A 626 7.01 5.09 15.88
CA PRO A 626 7.88 6.24 15.66
C PRO A 626 9.33 5.90 16.03
N PRO A 627 10.32 6.49 15.33
CA PRO A 627 11.70 6.38 15.76
C PRO A 627 11.85 6.96 17.18
N GLU A 628 12.71 6.35 17.97
CA GLU A 628 13.05 6.88 19.28
C GLU A 628 13.84 8.18 19.11
N LEU A 629 13.32 9.26 19.68
CA LEU A 629 13.99 10.56 19.63
C LEU A 629 14.89 10.73 20.85
N LEU A 630 16.20 10.72 20.62
CA LEU A 630 17.21 11.15 21.59
C LEU A 630 17.73 12.53 21.18
N VAL A 631 17.03 13.56 21.63
CA VAL A 631 17.37 14.97 21.36
C VAL A 631 18.15 15.53 22.55
N PHE A 632 19.39 15.95 22.29
CA PHE A 632 20.18 16.74 23.22
C PHE A 632 19.92 18.22 22.95
N ASP A 633 18.98 18.80 23.69
CA ASP A 633 18.53 20.17 23.53
C ASP A 633 19.46 21.18 24.23
N ASN A 634 19.32 22.47 23.90
CA ASN A 634 20.15 23.56 24.42
C ASN A 634 21.67 23.26 24.35
N ASN A 635 22.10 22.54 23.31
CA ASN A 635 23.41 21.94 23.27
C ASN A 635 24.53 22.99 23.15
N ALA A 636 25.49 22.92 24.06
CA ALA A 636 26.76 23.65 24.03
C ALA A 636 27.99 22.70 24.03
N THR A 637 27.75 21.39 23.93
CA THR A 637 28.75 20.32 23.96
C THR A 637 29.08 19.84 22.54
N GLY A 638 30.30 19.35 22.32
CA GLY A 638 30.68 18.76 21.03
C GLY A 638 29.86 17.51 20.70
N LEU A 639 29.59 17.30 19.40
CA LEU A 639 28.80 16.16 18.92
C LEU A 639 29.37 14.79 19.35
N PRO A 640 30.69 14.53 19.31
CA PRO A 640 31.25 13.25 19.73
C PRO A 640 30.84 12.80 21.13
N THR A 641 30.86 13.71 22.10
CA THR A 641 30.53 13.39 23.50
C THR A 641 29.07 12.92 23.60
N LEU A 642 28.15 13.59 22.89
CA LEU A 642 26.73 13.25 22.88
C LEU A 642 26.44 11.96 22.11
N TYR A 643 27.10 11.77 20.96
CA TYR A 643 26.97 10.55 20.17
C TYR A 643 27.56 9.33 20.92
N ASN A 644 28.67 9.50 21.64
CA ASN A 644 29.20 8.46 22.52
C ASN A 644 28.23 8.11 23.65
N ALA A 645 27.57 9.10 24.26
CA ALA A 645 26.54 8.85 25.27
C ALA A 645 25.37 8.01 24.70
N ALA A 646 24.97 8.27 23.46
CA ALA A 646 23.95 7.46 22.78
C ALA A 646 24.42 6.02 22.50
N ILE A 647 25.69 5.83 22.10
CA ILE A 647 26.30 4.49 21.93
C ILE A 647 26.32 3.75 23.28
N GLU A 648 26.68 4.43 24.36
CA GLU A 648 26.70 3.85 25.71
C GLU A 648 25.31 3.46 26.20
N GLN A 649 24.31 4.32 26.00
CA GLN A 649 22.91 4.01 26.32
C GLN A 649 22.43 2.77 25.55
N ALA A 650 22.87 2.62 24.30
CA ALA A 650 22.50 1.50 23.45
C ALA A 650 23.08 0.15 23.91
N ALA A 651 24.07 0.13 24.81
CA ALA A 651 24.57 -1.12 25.41
C ALA A 651 23.48 -1.83 26.24
N SER A 652 22.59 -1.08 26.89
CA SER A 652 21.45 -1.61 27.64
C SER A 652 20.16 -1.69 26.83
N SER A 653 20.06 -0.92 25.74
CA SER A 653 18.89 -0.84 24.87
C SER A 653 19.34 -0.78 23.40
N PRO A 654 19.64 -1.95 22.79
CA PRO A 654 20.16 -2.02 21.42
C PRO A 654 19.20 -1.42 20.40
N ALA A 655 19.73 -0.54 19.56
CA ALA A 655 19.00 0.16 18.51
C ALA A 655 19.86 0.33 17.24
N VAL A 656 19.23 0.63 16.12
CA VAL A 656 19.90 1.30 15.00
C VAL A 656 20.07 2.77 15.39
N LEU A 657 21.30 3.25 15.47
CA LEU A 657 21.60 4.65 15.80
C LEU A 657 21.69 5.46 14.53
N VAL A 658 20.91 6.54 14.46
CA VAL A 658 20.93 7.51 13.37
C VAL A 658 21.43 8.84 13.94
N PHE A 659 22.70 9.12 13.75
CA PHE A 659 23.33 10.38 14.13
C PHE A 659 23.05 11.40 13.02
N VAL A 660 22.25 12.42 13.31
CA VAL A 660 21.77 13.37 12.29
C VAL A 660 21.75 14.80 12.83
N HIS A 661 22.03 15.77 11.96
CA HIS A 661 21.96 17.19 12.32
C HIS A 661 20.52 17.70 12.39
N ASP A 662 20.28 18.77 13.14
CA ASP A 662 18.94 19.34 13.33
C ASP A 662 18.45 20.14 12.10
N ASP A 663 19.34 20.50 11.20
CA ASP A 663 19.10 21.21 9.94
C ASP A 663 18.93 20.29 8.71
N VAL A 664 18.67 18.99 8.94
CA VAL A 664 18.36 18.00 7.90
C VAL A 664 16.87 17.64 7.92
N SER A 665 16.14 17.90 6.84
CA SER A 665 14.79 17.39 6.64
C SER A 665 14.80 16.02 5.95
N ILE A 666 14.12 15.03 6.53
CA ILE A 666 13.91 13.70 5.93
C ILE A 666 12.63 13.73 5.08
N ASN A 667 12.76 13.58 3.76
CA ASN A 667 11.65 13.71 2.80
C ASN A 667 11.27 12.39 2.13
N ASP A 668 11.81 11.28 2.63
CA ASP A 668 11.55 9.95 2.09
C ASP A 668 10.51 9.24 2.96
N PHE A 669 9.40 8.81 2.37
CA PHE A 669 8.33 8.13 3.12
C PHE A 669 8.74 6.75 3.66
N PHE A 670 9.74 6.12 3.04
CA PHE A 670 10.23 4.78 3.42
C PHE A 670 11.62 4.82 4.06
N TRP A 671 11.99 5.95 4.67
CA TRP A 671 13.35 6.15 5.18
C TRP A 671 13.76 5.12 6.24
N MET A 672 12.83 4.62 7.05
CA MET A 672 13.11 3.62 8.08
C MET A 672 13.38 2.24 7.48
N GLU A 673 12.59 1.83 6.49
CA GLU A 673 12.82 0.61 5.73
C GLU A 673 14.14 0.67 4.97
N ARG A 674 14.42 1.81 4.33
CA ARG A 674 15.70 2.05 3.64
C ARG A 674 16.91 1.96 4.56
N ILE A 675 16.79 2.38 5.81
CA ILE A 675 17.83 2.22 6.83
C ILE A 675 18.11 0.74 7.09
N HIS A 676 17.06 -0.06 7.28
CA HIS A 676 17.23 -1.50 7.50
C HIS A 676 17.83 -2.19 6.28
N GLU A 677 17.39 -1.85 5.07
CA GLU A 677 17.99 -2.35 3.81
C GLU A 677 19.47 -1.99 3.70
N ALA A 678 19.84 -0.75 4.03
CA ALA A 678 21.22 -0.29 3.96
C ALA A 678 22.14 -1.07 4.93
N LEU A 679 21.64 -1.38 6.13
CA LEU A 679 22.37 -2.14 7.14
C LEU A 679 22.47 -3.65 6.84
N GLU A 680 21.70 -4.16 5.87
CA GLU A 680 21.96 -5.50 5.32
C GLU A 680 23.24 -5.53 4.46
N GLN A 681 23.68 -4.38 3.94
CA GLN A 681 24.81 -4.24 3.01
C GLN A 681 26.08 -3.67 3.65
N PHE A 682 25.95 -2.71 4.57
CA PHE A 682 27.05 -1.99 5.22
C PHE A 682 26.87 -1.97 6.73
N ASP A 683 27.97 -1.86 7.48
CA ASP A 683 27.92 -1.72 8.94
C ASP A 683 27.69 -0.26 9.37
N VAL A 684 28.12 0.69 8.53
CA VAL A 684 27.91 2.13 8.70
C VAL A 684 27.42 2.72 7.37
N VAL A 685 26.37 3.53 7.42
CA VAL A 685 25.73 4.12 6.24
C VAL A 685 25.74 5.64 6.35
N GLY A 686 26.02 6.31 5.24
CA GLY A 686 25.86 7.76 5.09
C GLY A 686 25.09 8.13 3.83
N LEU A 687 24.86 9.42 3.60
CA LEU A 687 24.13 9.92 2.42
C LEU A 687 25.06 10.38 1.29
N ALA A 688 26.27 10.79 1.63
CA ALA A 688 27.33 11.14 0.70
C ALA A 688 28.68 10.64 1.23
N GLY A 689 29.62 10.34 0.33
CA GLY A 689 30.93 9.82 0.71
C GLY A 689 31.90 9.68 -0.44
N ASN A 690 33.09 9.18 -0.11
CA ASN A 690 34.19 8.95 -1.05
C ASN A 690 34.68 7.50 -0.92
N VAL A 691 34.83 6.82 -2.05
CA VAL A 691 35.24 5.41 -2.16
C VAL A 691 36.74 5.20 -1.90
N ARG A 692 37.50 6.28 -1.79
CA ARG A 692 38.94 6.26 -1.48
C ARG A 692 39.30 7.30 -0.43
N ARG A 693 40.55 7.23 0.03
CA ARG A 693 41.19 8.23 0.88
C ARG A 693 42.53 8.62 0.27
N ALA A 694 42.81 9.91 0.21
CA ALA A 694 44.10 10.47 -0.17
C ALA A 694 44.92 10.87 1.09
N PRO A 695 46.26 10.91 1.00
CA PRO A 695 47.08 11.48 2.06
C PRO A 695 46.69 12.94 2.34
N ARG A 696 46.60 13.29 3.62
CA ARG A 696 46.27 14.64 4.12
C ARG A 696 44.91 15.14 3.63
N GLN A 697 43.97 14.25 3.35
CA GLN A 697 42.65 14.63 2.84
C GLN A 697 41.86 15.50 3.84
N PRO A 698 41.47 16.75 3.48
CA PRO A 698 40.86 17.71 4.40
C PRO A 698 39.34 17.60 4.57
N SER A 699 38.64 16.80 3.76
CA SER A 699 37.21 16.48 3.94
C SER A 699 36.88 15.16 3.23
N TRP A 700 35.67 14.63 3.36
CA TRP A 700 35.25 13.47 2.58
C TRP A 700 35.28 13.77 1.06
N ALA A 701 34.99 15.00 0.66
CA ALA A 701 34.81 15.39 -0.75
C ALA A 701 36.10 15.89 -1.44
N PHE A 702 37.08 16.40 -0.69
CA PHE A 702 38.25 17.08 -1.25
C PHE A 702 39.50 16.24 -1.04
N PRO A 703 40.19 15.75 -2.10
CA PRO A 703 41.34 14.87 -1.93
C PRO A 703 42.63 15.63 -1.55
N THR A 704 42.63 16.97 -1.56
CA THR A 704 43.81 17.81 -1.27
C THR A 704 43.45 19.10 -0.53
N GLU A 705 44.43 19.74 0.10
CA GLU A 705 44.32 21.02 0.83
C GLU A 705 43.83 22.20 -0.05
N ALA A 706 43.77 22.03 -1.38
CA ALA A 706 43.20 23.04 -2.28
C ALA A 706 41.67 23.11 -2.26
N LEU A 707 41.00 22.23 -1.50
CA LEU A 707 39.53 22.17 -1.34
C LEU A 707 38.77 22.08 -2.68
N LYS A 708 39.37 21.40 -3.65
CA LYS A 708 38.71 21.06 -4.92
C LYS A 708 38.00 19.73 -4.77
N TRP A 709 36.80 19.62 -5.33
CA TRP A 709 36.05 18.38 -5.43
C TRP A 709 36.92 17.27 -6.06
N ASP A 710 36.83 16.07 -5.51
CA ASP A 710 37.37 14.87 -6.15
C ASP A 710 36.64 14.58 -7.47
N ASP A 711 37.19 13.67 -8.27
CA ASP A 711 36.50 13.13 -9.42
C ASP A 711 35.18 12.48 -9.00
N ALA A 712 34.10 12.73 -9.72
CA ALA A 712 32.78 12.16 -9.45
C ALA A 712 32.80 10.62 -9.43
N ALA A 713 33.73 9.97 -10.13
CA ALA A 713 33.93 8.52 -10.07
C ALA A 713 34.41 8.01 -8.70
N ASN A 714 34.99 8.90 -7.88
CA ASN A 714 35.42 8.59 -6.51
C ASN A 714 34.38 8.95 -5.45
N LEU A 715 33.32 9.66 -5.84
CA LEU A 715 32.29 10.13 -4.92
C LEU A 715 31.04 9.24 -5.04
N SER A 716 30.24 9.25 -3.98
CA SER A 716 29.04 8.42 -3.86
C SER A 716 27.93 9.20 -3.18
N GLY A 717 26.69 8.98 -3.62
CA GLY A 717 25.50 9.54 -3.00
C GLY A 717 25.04 10.91 -3.53
N SER A 718 23.97 11.41 -2.90
CA SER A 718 23.27 12.63 -3.31
C SER A 718 22.55 13.28 -2.14
N VAL A 719 22.51 14.62 -2.10
CA VAL A 719 21.88 15.41 -1.03
C VAL A 719 21.14 16.60 -1.63
N GLY A 720 19.90 16.84 -1.19
CA GLY A 720 19.18 18.08 -1.49
C GLY A 720 19.68 19.24 -0.62
N HIS A 721 19.75 20.44 -1.16
CA HIS A 721 20.11 21.66 -0.44
C HIS A 721 19.03 22.72 -0.61
N GLY A 722 18.71 23.44 0.46
CA GLY A 722 17.74 24.53 0.45
C GLY A 722 17.00 24.66 1.78
N LYS A 723 16.05 25.60 1.89
CA LYS A 723 15.30 25.84 3.13
C LYS A 723 13.99 25.04 3.19
N GLY A 724 14.12 23.73 3.37
CA GLY A 724 13.02 22.78 3.44
C GLY A 724 12.66 22.15 2.09
N PHE A 725 11.51 21.46 2.02
CA PHE A 725 11.03 20.81 0.81
C PHE A 725 9.96 21.66 0.08
N PRO A 726 10.04 21.82 -1.25
CA PRO A 726 11.08 21.31 -2.16
C PRO A 726 12.44 22.00 -1.95
N CYS A 727 13.54 21.25 -2.15
CA CYS A 727 14.90 21.79 -2.07
C CYS A 727 15.22 22.74 -3.24
N ASP A 728 16.15 23.68 -3.03
CA ASP A 728 16.61 24.62 -4.05
C ASP A 728 17.47 23.94 -5.12
N SER A 729 18.25 22.92 -4.73
CA SER A 729 19.07 22.13 -5.64
C SER A 729 19.32 20.73 -5.10
N VAL A 730 19.59 19.77 -5.98
CA VAL A 730 20.05 18.42 -5.59
C VAL A 730 21.48 18.25 -6.05
N ALA A 731 22.40 18.13 -5.09
CA ALA A 731 23.79 17.80 -5.37
C ALA A 731 23.91 16.28 -5.58
N ARG A 732 24.25 15.88 -6.80
CA ARG A 732 24.56 14.47 -7.14
C ARG A 732 26.08 14.30 -7.18
N PHE A 733 26.64 13.60 -6.20
CA PHE A 733 28.07 13.39 -6.09
C PHE A 733 28.54 12.16 -6.87
N GLY A 734 27.73 11.10 -6.87
CA GLY A 734 27.95 9.86 -7.61
C GLY A 734 26.76 8.90 -7.47
N PRO A 735 26.85 7.65 -7.96
CA PRO A 735 25.84 6.64 -7.68
C PRO A 735 25.77 6.33 -6.17
N SER A 736 24.61 5.92 -5.66
CA SER A 736 24.47 5.44 -4.27
C SER A 736 24.69 3.92 -4.20
N GLY A 737 24.90 3.37 -3.00
CA GLY A 737 25.11 1.93 -2.80
C GLY A 737 26.55 1.48 -2.98
N LEU A 738 27.51 2.41 -3.06
CA LEU A 738 28.94 2.09 -3.12
C LEU A 738 29.57 1.98 -1.73
N GLU A 739 30.57 1.11 -1.61
CA GLU A 739 31.42 1.05 -0.41
C GLU A 739 32.36 2.26 -0.36
N CYS A 740 32.34 2.98 0.76
CA CYS A 740 33.05 4.22 1.00
C CYS A 740 34.15 4.07 2.06
N LYS A 741 35.19 4.90 1.95
CA LYS A 741 36.26 5.07 2.95
C LYS A 741 36.02 6.25 3.86
N LEU A 742 35.30 7.26 3.38
CA LEU A 742 34.91 8.45 4.11
C LEU A 742 33.45 8.75 3.82
N LEU A 743 32.68 9.11 4.84
CA LEU A 743 31.29 9.54 4.74
C LEU A 743 31.18 10.98 5.24
N ASP A 744 30.22 11.72 4.71
CA ASP A 744 29.83 13.02 5.24
C ASP A 744 29.09 12.87 6.59
N GLY A 745 29.38 13.77 7.52
CA GLY A 745 28.83 13.75 8.88
C GLY A 745 27.37 14.17 9.03
N LEU A 746 26.68 14.68 8.00
CA LEU A 746 25.30 15.19 8.11
C LEU A 746 24.30 14.13 8.58
N MET A 747 24.54 12.87 8.22
CA MET A 747 23.78 11.72 8.69
C MET A 747 24.66 10.47 8.64
N LEU A 748 24.90 9.85 9.79
CA LEU A 748 25.62 8.59 9.95
C LEU A 748 24.73 7.58 10.66
N ILE A 749 24.64 6.37 10.12
CA ILE A 749 23.69 5.35 10.54
C ILE A 749 24.46 4.07 10.82
N ALA A 750 24.24 3.44 11.98
CA ALA A 750 24.93 2.22 12.33
C ALA A 750 24.15 1.37 13.33
N ASP A 751 24.36 0.06 13.29
CA ASP A 751 23.89 -0.84 14.33
C ASP A 751 24.72 -0.65 15.62
N SER A 752 24.07 -0.27 16.72
CA SER A 752 24.75 -0.07 18.02
C SER A 752 25.53 -1.29 18.49
N GLU A 753 25.03 -2.51 18.30
CA GLU A 753 25.73 -3.73 18.72
C GLU A 753 27.05 -3.88 17.96
N ARG A 754 27.09 -3.50 16.67
CA ARG A 754 28.31 -3.54 15.87
C ARG A 754 29.34 -2.51 16.32
N LEU A 755 28.89 -1.28 16.61
CA LEU A 755 29.79 -0.25 17.13
C LEU A 755 30.39 -0.66 18.48
N ILE A 756 29.57 -1.22 19.38
CA ILE A 756 30.00 -1.68 20.70
C ILE A 756 30.93 -2.89 20.59
N GLU A 757 30.56 -3.89 19.79
CA GLU A 757 31.35 -5.12 19.56
C GLU A 757 32.75 -4.79 19.04
N ARG A 758 32.86 -3.84 18.10
CA ARG A 758 34.13 -3.38 17.54
C ARG A 758 34.80 -2.28 18.35
N GLY A 759 34.14 -1.76 19.39
CA GLY A 759 34.59 -0.65 20.21
C GLY A 759 34.78 0.66 19.46
N VAL A 760 34.04 0.90 18.37
CA VAL A 760 34.08 2.15 17.58
C VAL A 760 33.37 3.26 18.36
N ARG A 761 34.02 4.42 18.49
CA ARG A 761 33.52 5.60 19.21
C ARG A 761 33.91 6.88 18.47
N PHE A 762 33.17 7.95 18.70
CA PHE A 762 33.57 9.29 18.24
C PHE A 762 34.66 9.83 19.16
N ASP A 763 35.70 10.45 18.60
CA ASP A 763 36.78 11.02 19.40
C ASP A 763 36.45 12.45 19.82
N GLU A 764 36.37 12.68 21.13
CA GLU A 764 35.91 13.94 21.73
C GLU A 764 36.85 15.13 21.49
N ARG A 765 38.04 14.89 20.93
CA ARG A 765 38.90 15.96 20.42
C ARG A 765 38.26 16.74 19.26
N PHE A 766 37.34 16.14 18.51
CA PHE A 766 36.74 16.71 17.31
C PHE A 766 35.33 17.26 17.56
N ALA A 767 35.21 18.40 18.23
CA ALA A 767 33.91 18.92 18.70
C ALA A 767 32.81 19.04 17.62
N PHE A 768 33.13 19.55 16.42
CA PHE A 768 32.17 19.70 15.31
C PHE A 768 32.78 19.43 13.93
N HIS A 769 34.03 19.83 13.68
CA HIS A 769 34.74 19.49 12.45
C HIS A 769 35.54 18.20 12.63
N PHE A 770 35.64 17.38 11.58
CA PHE A 770 36.45 16.15 11.50
C PHE A 770 36.01 14.95 12.34
N TYR A 771 34.94 15.04 13.13
CA TYR A 771 34.45 13.88 13.90
C TYR A 771 33.99 12.73 12.98
N ASP A 772 33.45 13.08 11.82
CA ASP A 772 32.95 12.19 10.78
C ASP A 772 34.11 11.46 10.07
N LEU A 773 35.13 12.20 9.63
CA LEU A 773 36.34 11.64 9.03
C LEU A 773 37.09 10.74 10.02
N ASP A 774 37.17 11.16 11.29
CA ASP A 774 37.77 10.38 12.36
C ASP A 774 36.99 9.09 12.62
N PHE A 775 35.67 9.20 12.76
CA PHE A 775 34.78 8.05 12.97
C PHE A 775 34.90 7.04 11.82
N CYS A 776 34.89 7.50 10.57
CA CYS A 776 35.08 6.65 9.39
C CYS A 776 36.41 5.90 9.44
N ARG A 777 37.49 6.60 9.80
CA ARG A 777 38.82 6.00 9.85
C ARG A 777 38.96 5.02 11.01
N GLN A 778 38.33 5.27 12.15
CA GLN A 778 38.24 4.29 13.23
C GLN A 778 37.42 3.07 12.83
N ALA A 779 36.27 3.25 12.18
CA ALA A 779 35.41 2.17 11.70
C ALA A 779 36.18 1.27 10.72
N GLU A 780 36.89 1.85 9.76
CA GLU A 780 37.72 1.10 8.82
C GLU A 780 38.86 0.33 9.52
N LEU A 781 39.62 0.98 10.41
CA LEU A 781 40.71 0.33 11.16
C LEU A 781 40.19 -0.83 12.03
N LYS A 782 38.92 -0.79 12.42
CA LYS A 782 38.22 -1.83 13.19
C LYS A 782 37.45 -2.82 12.31
N GLY A 783 37.60 -2.71 10.98
CA GLY A 783 37.08 -3.67 10.00
C GLY A 783 35.59 -3.55 9.71
N LEU A 784 34.96 -2.41 9.98
CA LEU A 784 33.58 -2.14 9.58
C LEU A 784 33.52 -1.65 8.13
N ARG A 785 32.55 -2.16 7.37
CA ARG A 785 32.27 -1.72 6.00
C ARG A 785 31.35 -0.51 6.04
N MET A 786 31.68 0.52 5.27
CA MET A 786 30.92 1.76 5.21
C MET A 786 30.43 1.99 3.78
N GLY A 787 29.28 2.62 3.60
CA GLY A 787 28.76 2.92 2.26
C GLY A 787 27.71 4.01 2.25
N THR A 788 27.28 4.44 1.06
CA THR A 788 26.14 5.37 0.96
C THR A 788 24.86 4.65 0.56
N TRP A 789 23.72 5.17 1.01
CA TRP A 789 22.40 4.66 0.62
C TRP A 789 21.47 5.81 0.22
N PRO A 790 20.60 5.63 -0.81
CA PRO A 790 19.73 6.71 -1.24
C PRO A 790 18.57 6.88 -0.25
N ILE A 791 18.65 7.91 0.59
CA ILE A 791 17.54 8.38 1.43
C ILE A 791 17.34 9.87 1.11
N SER A 792 16.13 10.24 0.70
CA SER A 792 15.83 11.62 0.28
C SER A 792 15.85 12.59 1.46
N VAL A 793 16.79 13.54 1.46
CA VAL A 793 16.91 14.59 2.48
C VAL A 793 17.12 15.98 1.86
N VAL A 794 16.75 17.03 2.61
CA VAL A 794 17.18 18.42 2.35
C VAL A 794 18.06 18.88 3.52
N HIS A 795 19.25 19.39 3.22
CA HIS A 795 20.15 20.00 4.18
C HIS A 795 20.08 21.53 4.08
N GLU A 796 19.71 22.21 5.17
CA GLU A 796 19.50 23.67 5.19
C GLU A 796 20.80 24.48 5.32
N SER A 797 21.91 23.86 5.73
CA SER A 797 23.20 24.54 5.87
C SER A 797 24.26 23.99 4.91
N GLY A 798 25.37 24.73 4.79
CA GLY A 798 26.53 24.37 3.99
C GLY A 798 27.75 24.10 4.86
N GLY A 799 28.73 23.36 4.32
CA GLY A 799 29.98 23.08 5.01
C GLY A 799 30.78 24.35 5.33
N SER A 800 31.23 24.49 6.57
CA SER A 800 32.03 25.63 7.04
C SER A 800 33.53 25.29 7.04
N PHE A 801 34.12 25.23 5.85
CA PHE A 801 35.56 24.97 5.66
C PHE A 801 36.41 26.21 5.99
N GLU A 802 37.70 26.01 6.24
CA GLU A 802 38.71 27.07 6.46
C GLU A 802 38.56 27.99 7.68
N THR A 803 37.51 27.82 8.49
CA THR A 803 37.36 28.55 9.76
C THR A 803 38.50 28.22 10.74
N PRO A 804 38.82 29.07 11.73
CA PRO A 804 39.86 28.77 12.72
C PRO A 804 39.62 27.44 13.46
N ALA A 805 38.35 27.13 13.77
CA ALA A 805 37.97 25.87 14.39
C ALA A 805 38.19 24.68 13.44
N TRP A 806 37.89 24.85 12.14
CA TRP A 806 38.17 23.84 11.12
C TRP A 806 39.67 23.58 10.96
N ARG A 807 40.51 24.62 10.89
CA ARG A 807 41.98 24.47 10.77
C ARG A 807 42.58 23.73 11.97
N ALA A 808 42.16 24.09 13.18
CA ALA A 808 42.59 23.39 14.40
C ALA A 808 42.15 21.91 14.43
N GLY A 809 40.94 21.62 13.95
CA GLY A 809 40.43 20.26 13.78
C GLY A 809 41.24 19.46 12.76
N TYR A 810 41.60 20.09 11.64
CA TYR A 810 42.41 19.46 10.59
C TYR A 810 43.82 19.11 11.08
N GLU A 811 44.51 20.04 11.76
CA GLU A 811 45.82 19.79 12.36
C GLU A 811 45.76 18.65 13.40
N SER A 812 44.70 18.61 14.21
CA SER A 812 44.46 17.54 15.18
C SER A 812 44.22 16.19 14.50
N TYR A 813 43.49 16.19 13.38
CA TYR A 813 43.21 15.00 12.57
C TYR A 813 44.49 14.43 11.96
N LEU A 814 45.30 15.28 11.33
CA LEU A 814 46.61 14.92 10.79
C LEU A 814 47.55 14.36 11.87
N SER A 815 47.63 15.05 13.01
CA SER A 815 48.47 14.61 14.14
C SER A 815 48.04 13.26 14.70
N LYS A 816 46.73 12.98 14.79
CA LYS A 816 46.22 11.69 15.29
C LYS A 816 46.69 10.51 14.45
N TYR A 817 46.80 10.71 13.15
CA TYR A 817 47.05 9.64 12.20
C TYR A 817 48.43 9.67 11.54
N GLY A 818 49.29 10.62 11.91
CA GLY A 818 50.68 10.71 11.46
C GLY A 818 50.82 11.19 10.01
N GLU A 819 49.99 12.15 9.59
CA GLU A 819 49.94 12.68 8.22
C GLU A 819 50.38 14.13 8.06
#